data_AF-A0A8T6PFU4-F1
#
_entry.id   AF-A0A8T6PFU4-F1
#
_cell.length_a   1.000
_cell.length_b   1.000
_cell.length_c   1.000
_cell.angle_alpha   90.00
_cell.angle_beta   90.00
_cell.angle_gamma   90.00
#
_symmetry.space_group_name_H-M   'P 1'
#
loop_
_entity.id
_entity.type
_entity.pdbx_description
1 polymer ?
#
loop_
_entity_poly.entity_id
_entity_poly.type
_entity_poly.pdbx_seq_one_letter_code
_entity_poly.pdbx_strand_id
1 'polypeptide(L)'
;MFRSLRMRNFISKEDRQTADEQLPKLMFEGLLLGGTGLGVLALIFEIAADAFSVAAYQTLLAIHGAEGNHDIAMLAFATLSAMLFLGVVPAYKAGAYLSPNTGGSGPLVEAIGPEWLRWASWVGTSLFFLDAILTIIISSISAADVTMLIIPEGAPYRIFLAEIYAFFIMVVLVSLGPRRAVPLFLLGGGAFTIFTLFALGFVGVKAAVDPSLAEVTPSIIERLEENEVVLHVIEDDGKAIGTVLFFQLFLRSMSSAMLGFSGYEVIPASGKHAARPKWKVINTALTLAAIFLIGTGILQLYAASAWDIPSTEGYSTLLIEYELVFGEGAAILTIAGVLLAIILLLAQGGGYVGGAAVAANASRLGRLPGFFSDDRMGIAVIWGFAAILIPIIREVIVVEAYYAFGFVSAFVITSTTVFFVRDDVVRKSGIEPGSPEIRSLKFAGLRGMIASYIMLIVLVTQKTDALVVIVSAAAIITLLQLYIAWGGMQKPGEALPRPDLLPGQPPQYGNGLERSFDEARQRGIADLVEELIHEGALVKFNVEPHRIRRLVGYTHHISPQFWNQHNGPLSLPHDDNDSAEPSVALQQAYDDARGRRKELLKEIEDYSHYGIFTFIEKYHINWVNQNRSKEEVEKVMVRALFPNTPMDEIWADLRRYQWIKQPEEIWQFCRERYRWAKDQWPNLSDRVTTIWTLQDLGMIEEKDTSKILAAIMNVNEPPTASPFG
;
A
#
# COMPACT_ATOMS: atom_id res chain seq x y z
N MET A 1 10.00 1.19 -44.70
CA MET A 1 9.35 0.23 -43.77
C MET A 1 9.91 0.31 -42.34
N PHE A 2 11.22 0.34 -42.10
CA PHE A 2 11.81 0.45 -40.74
C PHE A 2 11.62 1.79 -39.99
N ARG A 3 11.12 2.86 -40.65
CA ARG A 3 10.79 4.13 -39.98
C ARG A 3 9.46 4.12 -39.20
N SER A 4 8.56 3.16 -39.45
CA SER A 4 7.25 3.07 -38.77
C SER A 4 7.27 2.25 -37.47
N LEU A 5 8.43 1.70 -37.09
CA LEU A 5 8.64 0.92 -35.85
C LEU A 5 9.46 1.70 -34.80
N ARG A 6 9.62 3.02 -34.98
CA ARG A 6 10.24 3.86 -33.94
C ARG A 6 9.22 4.05 -32.81
N MET A 7 9.08 3.04 -31.96
CA MET A 7 8.29 3.14 -30.74
C MET A 7 8.83 4.31 -29.92
N ARG A 8 8.01 5.34 -29.74
CA ARG A 8 8.33 6.42 -28.81
C ARG A 8 8.24 5.85 -27.39
N ASN A 9 9.05 6.40 -26.48
CA ASN A 9 8.90 6.08 -25.07
C ASN A 9 7.52 6.55 -24.61
N PHE A 10 6.81 5.71 -23.85
CA PHE A 10 5.51 6.06 -23.29
C PHE A 10 5.60 7.09 -22.15
N ILE A 11 6.82 7.41 -21.70
CA ILE A 11 7.12 8.49 -20.76
C ILE A 11 7.46 9.73 -21.57
N SER A 12 6.81 10.85 -21.26
CA SER A 12 7.09 12.14 -21.89
C SER A 12 8.55 12.56 -21.67
N LYS A 13 9.12 13.34 -22.59
CA LYS A 13 10.52 13.78 -22.46
C LYS A 13 10.73 14.73 -21.29
N GLU A 14 9.75 15.59 -21.03
CA GLU A 14 9.77 16.59 -19.98
C GLU A 14 9.70 15.92 -18.60
N ASP A 15 8.70 15.04 -18.37
CA ASP A 15 8.59 14.28 -17.12
C ASP A 15 9.84 13.46 -16.83
N ARG A 16 10.45 12.90 -17.89
CA ARG A 16 11.68 12.13 -17.76
C ARG A 16 12.86 13.02 -17.35
N GLN A 17 13.01 14.20 -17.96
CA GLN A 17 14.10 15.12 -17.60
C GLN A 17 13.97 15.60 -16.16
N THR A 18 12.79 16.05 -15.75
CA THR A 18 12.53 16.49 -14.38
C THR A 18 12.77 15.37 -13.36
N ALA A 19 12.34 14.15 -13.67
CA ALA A 19 12.56 13.00 -12.80
C ALA A 19 14.02 12.51 -12.79
N ASP A 20 14.75 12.64 -13.91
CA ASP A 20 16.17 12.29 -14.02
C ASP A 20 17.05 13.26 -13.20
N GLU A 21 16.71 14.55 -13.15
CA GLU A 21 17.40 15.56 -12.33
C GLU A 21 17.26 15.29 -10.83
N GLN A 22 16.11 14.74 -10.40
CA GLN A 22 15.85 14.40 -9.00
C GLN A 22 16.45 13.05 -8.58
N LEU A 23 16.80 12.19 -9.55
CA LEU A 23 17.22 10.82 -9.30
C LEU A 23 18.38 10.70 -8.29
N PRO A 24 19.47 11.49 -8.34
CA PRO A 24 20.56 11.36 -7.37
C PRO A 24 20.11 11.54 -5.92
N LYS A 25 19.16 12.45 -5.67
CA LYS A 25 18.55 12.63 -4.35
C LYS A 25 17.68 11.42 -3.99
N LEU A 26 16.82 10.98 -4.93
CA LEU A 26 15.91 9.85 -4.74
C LEU A 26 16.63 8.50 -4.56
N MET A 27 17.89 8.37 -5.01
CA MET A 27 18.68 7.17 -4.79
C MET A 27 18.88 6.88 -3.29
N PHE A 28 19.14 7.94 -2.51
CA PHE A 28 19.50 7.84 -1.08
C PHE A 28 18.36 8.25 -0.13
N GLU A 29 17.23 8.71 -0.66
CA GLU A 29 16.08 9.09 0.16
C GLU A 29 15.55 7.87 0.95
N GLY A 30 15.14 8.07 2.20
CA GLY A 30 14.66 7.00 3.08
C GLY A 30 15.75 6.12 3.71
N LEU A 31 17.02 6.18 3.25
CA LEU A 31 18.16 5.53 3.92
C LEU A 31 18.69 6.35 5.12
N LEU A 32 18.58 7.68 5.05
CA LEU A 32 19.08 8.61 6.07
C LEU A 32 17.96 9.09 7.02
N LEU A 33 17.19 8.18 7.63
CA LEU A 33 16.18 8.42 8.68
C LEU A 33 15.27 9.68 8.54
N GLY A 34 15.13 10.23 7.33
CA GLY A 34 14.41 11.45 7.00
C GLY A 34 14.26 11.58 5.49
N GLY A 35 13.02 11.81 5.03
CA GLY A 35 12.65 11.87 3.61
C GLY A 35 11.14 11.74 3.40
N THR A 36 10.68 11.98 2.17
CA THR A 36 9.26 11.90 1.75
C THR A 36 8.77 10.48 1.46
N GLY A 37 9.65 9.48 1.53
CA GLY A 37 9.34 8.06 1.28
C GLY A 37 10.59 7.19 1.11
N LEU A 38 10.40 5.94 0.69
CA LEU A 38 11.47 4.99 0.34
C LEU A 38 12.12 5.38 -0.99
N GLY A 39 13.43 5.62 -0.99
CA GLY A 39 14.22 5.85 -2.20
C GLY A 39 14.57 4.57 -2.95
N VAL A 40 15.32 4.71 -4.04
CA VAL A 40 15.65 3.58 -4.95
C VAL A 40 16.47 2.52 -4.23
N LEU A 41 17.50 2.90 -3.47
CA LEU A 41 18.35 1.94 -2.77
C LEU A 41 17.60 1.24 -1.63
N ALA A 42 16.68 1.94 -0.96
CA ALA A 42 15.83 1.31 0.06
C ALA A 42 14.99 0.18 -0.55
N LEU A 43 14.30 0.44 -1.66
CA LEU A 43 13.55 -0.61 -2.37
C LEU A 43 14.48 -1.74 -2.86
N ILE A 44 15.67 -1.41 -3.36
CA ILE A 44 16.67 -2.42 -3.76
C ILE A 44 17.11 -3.29 -2.59
N PHE A 45 17.34 -2.72 -1.41
CA PHE A 45 17.79 -3.48 -0.24
C PHE A 45 16.69 -4.38 0.32
N GLU A 46 15.43 -3.94 0.25
CA GLU A 46 14.26 -4.76 0.57
C GLU A 46 14.17 -5.99 -0.36
N ILE A 47 14.33 -5.77 -1.67
CA ILE A 47 14.34 -6.86 -2.66
C ILE A 47 15.56 -7.74 -2.51
N ALA A 48 16.74 -7.15 -2.32
CA ALA A 48 17.95 -7.91 -2.17
C ALA A 48 17.83 -8.84 -0.97
N ALA A 49 17.18 -8.41 0.11
CA ALA A 49 16.90 -9.30 1.23
C ALA A 49 15.99 -10.48 0.87
N ASP A 50 14.87 -10.20 0.22
CA ASP A 50 13.92 -11.23 -0.19
C ASP A 50 14.49 -12.15 -1.28
N ALA A 51 15.13 -11.58 -2.28
CA ALA A 51 15.67 -12.30 -3.40
C ALA A 51 17.00 -13.00 -3.08
N PHE A 52 17.84 -12.52 -2.15
CA PHE A 52 19.01 -13.28 -1.68
C PHE A 52 18.62 -14.48 -0.83
N SER A 53 17.52 -14.36 -0.07
CA SER A 53 16.98 -15.50 0.69
C SER A 53 16.76 -16.70 -0.21
N VAL A 54 16.36 -16.41 -1.45
CA VAL A 54 16.07 -17.39 -2.48
C VAL A 54 17.27 -17.64 -3.40
N ALA A 55 18.08 -16.62 -3.71
CA ALA A 55 19.25 -16.73 -4.57
C ALA A 55 20.34 -17.64 -4.00
N ALA A 56 20.49 -17.68 -2.66
CA ALA A 56 21.37 -18.64 -2.00
C ALA A 56 21.04 -20.10 -2.38
N TYR A 57 19.76 -20.40 -2.61
CA TYR A 57 19.27 -21.71 -3.05
C TYR A 57 19.01 -21.80 -4.54
N GLN A 58 18.90 -20.68 -5.25
CA GLN A 58 18.54 -20.65 -6.66
C GLN A 58 19.55 -21.40 -7.54
N THR A 59 20.85 -21.21 -7.31
CA THR A 59 21.93 -21.91 -8.02
C THR A 59 21.86 -23.41 -7.74
N LEU A 60 21.71 -23.77 -6.48
CA LEU A 60 21.53 -25.15 -6.02
C LEU A 60 20.33 -25.83 -6.70
N LEU A 61 19.20 -25.14 -6.74
CA LEU A 61 17.94 -25.62 -7.32
C LEU A 61 17.99 -25.68 -8.85
N ALA A 62 18.70 -24.76 -9.50
CA ALA A 62 18.94 -24.81 -10.94
C ALA A 62 19.78 -26.05 -11.31
N ILE A 63 20.84 -26.34 -10.55
CA ILE A 63 21.69 -27.52 -10.72
C ILE A 63 20.90 -28.79 -10.37
N HIS A 64 20.12 -28.77 -9.28
CA HIS A 64 19.25 -29.88 -8.88
C HIS A 64 18.26 -30.25 -9.99
N GLY A 65 17.57 -29.26 -10.55
CA GLY A 65 16.60 -29.49 -11.63
C GLY A 65 17.24 -29.94 -12.94
N ALA A 66 18.53 -29.66 -13.13
CA ALA A 66 19.33 -30.14 -14.25
C ALA A 66 20.02 -31.50 -13.96
N GLU A 67 19.73 -32.15 -12.83
CA GLU A 67 20.35 -33.40 -12.39
C GLU A 67 21.90 -33.32 -12.37
N GLY A 68 22.42 -32.22 -11.83
CA GLY A 68 23.87 -31.99 -11.71
C GLY A 68 24.50 -31.33 -12.93
N ASN A 69 23.83 -31.26 -14.08
CA ASN A 69 24.41 -30.71 -15.29
C ASN A 69 24.42 -29.17 -15.32
N HIS A 70 25.58 -28.55 -15.07
CA HIS A 70 25.71 -27.09 -14.98
C HIS A 70 25.43 -26.37 -16.30
N ASP A 71 25.74 -26.96 -17.46
CA ASP A 71 25.48 -26.33 -18.77
C ASP A 71 23.98 -26.14 -19.02
N ILE A 72 23.17 -27.16 -18.70
CA ILE A 72 21.71 -27.08 -18.77
C ILE A 72 21.20 -26.04 -17.76
N ALA A 73 21.72 -26.03 -16.53
CA ALA A 73 21.34 -25.08 -15.50
C ALA A 73 21.64 -23.62 -15.90
N MET A 74 22.82 -23.36 -16.48
CA MET A 74 23.21 -22.05 -16.99
C MET A 74 22.30 -21.59 -18.14
N LEU A 75 21.99 -22.48 -19.08
CA LEU A 75 21.10 -22.15 -20.20
C LEU A 75 19.67 -21.86 -19.74
N ALA A 76 19.15 -22.67 -18.81
CA ALA A 76 17.84 -22.48 -18.18
C ALA A 76 17.78 -21.10 -17.50
N PHE A 77 18.80 -20.79 -16.70
CA PHE A 77 18.88 -19.51 -16.00
C PHE A 77 19.03 -18.31 -16.95
N ALA A 78 19.84 -18.43 -18.01
CA ALA A 78 20.00 -17.38 -19.01
C ALA A 78 18.69 -17.10 -19.78
N THR A 79 17.95 -18.15 -20.13
CA THR A 79 16.65 -18.04 -20.80
C THR A 79 15.64 -17.32 -19.91
N LEU A 80 15.56 -17.73 -18.65
CA LEU A 80 14.75 -17.11 -17.60
C LEU A 80 15.11 -15.64 -17.38
N SER A 81 16.39 -15.32 -17.29
CA SER A 81 16.90 -13.97 -17.15
C SER A 81 16.49 -13.08 -18.34
N ALA A 82 16.54 -13.61 -19.55
CA ALA A 82 16.06 -12.91 -20.74
C ALA A 82 14.53 -12.68 -20.72
N MET A 83 13.74 -13.67 -20.29
CA MET A 83 12.30 -13.56 -20.13
C MET A 83 11.92 -12.49 -19.09
N LEU A 84 12.63 -12.46 -17.95
CA LEU A 84 12.45 -11.44 -16.92
C LEU A 84 12.79 -10.06 -17.48
N PHE A 85 14.03 -9.86 -17.93
CA PHE A 85 14.56 -8.53 -18.30
C PHE A 85 13.90 -7.93 -19.53
N LEU A 86 13.61 -8.73 -20.56
CA LEU A 86 13.05 -8.25 -21.82
C LEU A 86 11.52 -8.33 -21.87
N GLY A 87 10.91 -9.12 -20.98
CA GLY A 87 9.47 -9.35 -20.90
C GLY A 87 8.84 -8.69 -19.68
N VAL A 88 9.00 -9.31 -18.51
CA VAL A 88 8.29 -8.95 -17.27
C VAL A 88 8.66 -7.54 -16.78
N VAL A 89 9.96 -7.19 -16.75
CA VAL A 89 10.45 -5.89 -16.27
C VAL A 89 9.79 -4.71 -17.02
N PRO A 90 9.77 -4.68 -18.37
CA PRO A 90 9.02 -3.64 -19.10
C PRO A 90 7.55 -3.54 -18.74
N ALA A 91 6.85 -4.66 -18.53
CA ALA A 91 5.43 -4.66 -18.17
C ALA A 91 5.21 -4.04 -16.78
N TYR A 92 6.04 -4.41 -15.80
CA TYR A 92 5.99 -3.85 -14.45
C TYR A 92 6.27 -2.34 -14.45
N LYS A 93 7.24 -1.90 -15.25
CA LYS A 93 7.56 -0.47 -15.41
C LYS A 93 6.42 0.34 -16.03
N ALA A 94 5.67 -0.27 -16.95
CA ALA A 94 4.48 0.34 -17.54
C ALA A 94 3.33 0.41 -16.51
N GLY A 95 3.11 -0.65 -15.73
CA GLY A 95 2.11 -0.66 -14.65
C GLY A 95 2.40 0.41 -13.60
N ALA A 96 3.65 0.50 -13.13
CA ALA A 96 4.09 1.49 -12.15
C ALA A 96 4.00 2.94 -12.66
N TYR A 97 4.13 3.16 -13.97
CA TYR A 97 3.92 4.47 -14.58
C TYR A 97 2.45 4.88 -14.58
N LEU A 98 1.55 3.95 -14.89
CA LEU A 98 0.11 4.21 -14.95
C LEU A 98 -0.53 4.33 -13.57
N SER A 99 -0.08 3.52 -12.60
CA SER A 99 -0.58 3.56 -11.23
C SER A 99 0.49 3.18 -10.22
N PRO A 100 1.35 4.14 -9.80
CA PRO A 100 2.43 3.86 -8.85
C PRO A 100 1.94 3.58 -7.41
N ASN A 101 0.64 3.79 -7.12
CA ASN A 101 0.08 3.68 -5.77
C ASN A 101 -0.60 2.32 -5.50
N THR A 102 -0.72 1.43 -6.49
CA THR A 102 -1.62 0.27 -6.42
C THR A 102 -1.10 -0.97 -5.71
N GLY A 103 0.08 -0.94 -5.06
CA GLY A 103 0.43 -1.92 -4.02
C GLY A 103 0.30 -3.42 -4.37
N GLY A 104 0.58 -3.84 -5.61
CA GLY A 104 0.61 -5.25 -6.05
C GLY A 104 -0.23 -5.56 -7.31
N SER A 105 -0.13 -6.79 -7.84
CA SER A 105 -0.84 -7.24 -9.05
C SER A 105 -2.37 -7.22 -8.93
N GLY A 106 -2.93 -7.62 -7.78
CA GLY A 106 -4.37 -7.63 -7.53
C GLY A 106 -5.02 -6.24 -7.62
N PRO A 107 -4.60 -5.24 -6.82
CA PRO A 107 -5.18 -3.90 -6.89
C PRO A 107 -4.79 -3.14 -8.17
N LEU A 108 -3.68 -3.49 -8.83
CA LEU A 108 -3.36 -2.97 -10.16
C LEU A 108 -4.46 -3.29 -11.18
N VAL A 109 -5.03 -4.50 -11.14
CA VAL A 109 -6.18 -4.87 -12.00
C VAL A 109 -7.38 -3.96 -11.74
N GLU A 110 -7.68 -3.65 -10.48
CA GLU A 110 -8.82 -2.77 -10.11
C GLU A 110 -8.62 -1.32 -10.55
N ALA A 111 -7.38 -0.86 -10.53
CA ALA A 111 -7.06 0.51 -10.91
C ALA A 111 -7.03 0.71 -12.42
N ILE A 112 -6.33 -0.16 -13.16
CA ILE A 112 -6.02 0.09 -14.58
C ILE A 112 -6.59 -0.96 -15.54
N GLY A 113 -7.01 -2.11 -15.03
CA GLY A 113 -7.52 -3.23 -15.83
C GLY A 113 -8.96 -3.03 -16.32
N PRO A 114 -9.36 -3.76 -17.39
CA PRO A 114 -10.72 -3.74 -17.90
C PRO A 114 -11.68 -4.53 -16.99
N GLU A 115 -12.98 -4.23 -17.07
CA GLU A 115 -13.98 -4.83 -16.16
C GLU A 115 -14.02 -6.36 -16.22
N TRP A 116 -13.87 -6.92 -17.42
CA TRP A 116 -13.86 -8.37 -17.63
C TRP A 116 -12.65 -9.08 -16.98
N LEU A 117 -11.58 -8.35 -16.63
CA LEU A 117 -10.40 -8.90 -15.96
C LEU A 117 -10.48 -8.76 -14.43
N ARG A 118 -11.49 -8.09 -13.87
CA ARG A 118 -11.61 -7.86 -12.41
C ARG A 118 -11.58 -9.15 -11.60
N TRP A 119 -12.09 -10.26 -12.11
CA TRP A 119 -12.02 -11.57 -11.42
C TRP A 119 -10.57 -11.97 -11.11
N ALA A 120 -9.60 -11.60 -11.96
CA ALA A 120 -8.18 -11.86 -11.75
C ALA A 120 -7.62 -11.08 -10.54
N SER A 121 -8.23 -9.95 -10.17
CA SER A 121 -7.88 -9.24 -8.93
C SER A 121 -8.12 -10.09 -7.69
N TRP A 122 -9.24 -10.83 -7.65
CA TRP A 122 -9.60 -11.69 -6.51
C TRP A 122 -8.61 -12.84 -6.37
N VAL A 123 -8.31 -13.50 -7.49
CA VAL A 123 -7.33 -14.60 -7.54
C VAL A 123 -5.93 -14.10 -7.19
N GLY A 124 -5.51 -12.95 -7.77
CA GLY A 124 -4.21 -12.35 -7.47
C GLY A 124 -4.06 -11.95 -6.00
N THR A 125 -5.11 -11.42 -5.38
CA THR A 125 -5.14 -11.12 -3.94
C THR A 125 -4.96 -12.40 -3.10
N SER A 126 -5.66 -13.47 -3.45
CA SER A 126 -5.53 -14.77 -2.76
C SER A 126 -4.15 -15.38 -2.90
N LEU A 127 -3.60 -15.38 -4.13
CA LEU A 127 -2.30 -15.96 -4.41
C LEU A 127 -1.17 -15.17 -3.75
N PHE A 128 -1.26 -13.84 -3.72
CA PHE A 128 -0.29 -13.02 -3.00
C PHE A 128 -0.35 -13.25 -1.48
N PHE A 129 -1.53 -13.44 -0.91
CA PHE A 129 -1.65 -13.77 0.51
C PHE A 129 -1.00 -15.13 0.82
N LEU A 130 -1.17 -16.12 -0.06
CA LEU A 130 -0.50 -17.41 0.04
C LEU A 130 1.02 -17.27 -0.12
N ASP A 131 1.45 -16.49 -1.09
CA ASP A 131 2.86 -16.15 -1.37
C ASP A 131 3.53 -15.59 -0.11
N ALA A 132 2.91 -14.60 0.55
CA ALA A 132 3.40 -14.02 1.80
C ALA A 132 3.57 -15.05 2.94
N ILE A 133 2.64 -15.99 3.08
CA ILE A 133 2.75 -17.08 4.06
C ILE A 133 3.93 -18.00 3.71
N LEU A 134 4.06 -18.37 2.43
CA LEU A 134 5.13 -19.24 1.95
C LEU A 134 6.50 -18.57 2.06
N THR A 135 6.60 -17.25 1.86
CA THR A 135 7.82 -16.46 2.10
C THR A 135 8.27 -16.59 3.56
N ILE A 136 7.36 -16.47 4.53
CA ILE A 136 7.72 -16.61 5.94
C ILE A 136 8.21 -18.02 6.24
N ILE A 137 7.53 -19.04 5.70
CA ILE A 137 7.91 -20.44 5.91
C ILE A 137 9.30 -20.72 5.31
N ILE A 138 9.52 -20.38 4.04
CA ILE A 138 10.78 -20.66 3.35
C ILE A 138 11.93 -19.89 4.01
N SER A 139 11.74 -18.62 4.33
CA SER A 139 12.77 -17.81 4.96
C SER A 139 13.08 -18.25 6.39
N SER A 140 12.09 -18.69 7.17
CA SER A 140 12.30 -19.22 8.53
C SER A 140 13.05 -20.55 8.53
N ILE A 141 12.66 -21.48 7.65
CA ILE A 141 13.33 -22.78 7.54
C ILE A 141 14.76 -22.58 7.04
N SER A 142 14.95 -21.79 5.99
CA SER A 142 16.28 -21.46 5.49
C SER A 142 17.16 -20.77 6.53
N ALA A 143 16.60 -19.86 7.35
CA ALA A 143 17.36 -19.20 8.42
C ALA A 143 17.78 -20.20 9.50
N ALA A 144 16.90 -21.15 9.83
CA ALA A 144 17.23 -22.24 10.74
C ALA A 144 18.33 -23.11 10.15
N ASP A 145 18.25 -23.48 8.86
CA ASP A 145 19.26 -24.29 8.16
C ASP A 145 20.63 -23.66 8.25
N VAL A 146 20.75 -22.39 7.87
CA VAL A 146 22.02 -21.64 7.94
C VAL A 146 22.54 -21.54 9.37
N THR A 147 21.65 -21.43 10.36
CA THR A 147 22.06 -21.42 11.77
C THR A 147 22.61 -22.76 12.22
N MET A 148 22.03 -23.87 11.72
CA MET A 148 22.54 -25.22 11.99
C MET A 148 23.91 -25.46 11.37
N LEU A 149 24.28 -24.75 10.30
CA LEU A 149 25.63 -24.80 9.75
C LEU A 149 26.68 -24.25 10.71
N ILE A 150 26.29 -23.30 11.55
CA ILE A 150 27.16 -22.68 12.56
C ILE A 150 27.08 -23.45 13.89
N ILE A 151 25.91 -24.00 14.21
CA ILE A 151 25.64 -24.72 15.46
C ILE A 151 24.97 -26.07 15.12
N PRO A 152 25.74 -27.08 14.68
CA PRO A 152 25.20 -28.36 14.21
C PRO A 152 24.44 -29.13 15.30
N GLU A 153 24.83 -28.95 16.56
CA GLU A 153 24.18 -29.54 17.74
C GLU A 153 22.69 -29.17 17.87
N GLY A 154 22.26 -28.08 17.21
CA GLY A 154 20.88 -27.62 17.19
C GLY A 154 19.97 -28.36 16.19
N ALA A 155 20.49 -29.23 15.32
CA ALA A 155 19.74 -29.84 14.21
C ALA A 155 18.40 -30.50 14.63
N PRO A 156 18.29 -31.21 15.78
CA PRO A 156 17.01 -31.76 16.24
C PRO A 156 15.94 -30.70 16.52
N TYR A 157 16.34 -29.45 16.76
CA TYR A 157 15.47 -28.31 17.07
C TYR A 157 15.23 -27.39 15.87
N ARG A 158 15.66 -27.78 14.66
CA ARG A 158 15.52 -27.01 13.41
C ARG A 158 14.13 -26.38 13.23
N ILE A 159 13.07 -27.18 13.33
CA ILE A 159 11.69 -26.72 13.12
C ILE A 159 11.25 -25.75 14.22
N PHE A 160 11.61 -26.06 15.47
CA PHE A 160 11.30 -25.19 16.61
C PHE A 160 12.03 -23.83 16.49
N LEU A 161 13.26 -23.83 16.01
CA LEU A 161 14.01 -22.60 15.74
C LEU A 161 13.37 -21.77 14.62
N ALA A 162 12.91 -22.42 13.54
CA ALA A 162 12.18 -21.75 12.46
C ALA A 162 10.88 -21.07 12.96
N GLU A 163 10.14 -21.72 13.88
CA GLU A 163 8.97 -21.11 14.53
C GLU A 163 9.34 -19.91 15.41
N ILE A 164 10.43 -20.03 16.20
CA ILE A 164 10.96 -18.91 17.01
C ILE A 164 11.31 -17.71 16.13
N TYR A 165 11.96 -17.95 15.00
CA TYR A 165 12.31 -16.92 14.03
C TYR A 165 11.09 -16.22 13.44
N ALA A 166 10.09 -16.99 12.98
CA ALA A 166 8.83 -16.43 12.50
C ALA A 166 8.14 -15.58 13.57
N PHE A 167 8.09 -16.08 14.81
CA PHE A 167 7.50 -15.38 15.95
C PHE A 167 8.25 -14.10 16.33
N PHE A 168 9.59 -14.15 16.35
CA PHE A 168 10.43 -13.01 16.70
C PHE A 168 10.19 -11.82 15.77
N ILE A 169 10.22 -12.04 14.45
CA ILE A 169 9.99 -10.98 13.48
C ILE A 169 8.57 -10.42 13.60
N MET A 170 7.57 -11.28 13.79
CA MET A 170 6.18 -10.85 14.04
C MET A 170 6.09 -9.93 15.26
N VAL A 171 6.68 -10.31 16.40
CA VAL A 171 6.63 -9.51 17.65
C VAL A 171 7.31 -8.15 17.44
N VAL A 172 8.46 -8.13 16.78
CA VAL A 172 9.19 -6.88 16.45
C VAL A 172 8.31 -5.95 15.61
N LEU A 173 7.69 -6.50 14.55
CA LEU A 173 6.83 -5.74 13.65
C LEU A 173 5.56 -5.21 14.33
N VAL A 174 4.89 -6.02 15.15
CA VAL A 174 3.67 -5.61 15.87
C VAL A 174 4.00 -4.57 16.95
N SER A 175 5.12 -4.74 17.67
CA SER A 175 5.52 -3.87 18.78
C SER A 175 6.03 -2.51 18.32
N LEU A 176 6.93 -2.48 17.33
CA LEU A 176 7.51 -1.24 16.80
C LEU A 176 6.59 -0.56 15.77
N GLY A 177 5.73 -1.34 15.13
CA GLY A 177 4.97 -0.94 13.95
C GLY A 177 5.83 -0.97 12.68
N PRO A 178 5.22 -1.22 11.49
CA PRO A 178 5.95 -1.30 10.22
C PRO A 178 6.81 -0.06 9.93
N ARG A 179 6.30 1.14 10.25
CA ARG A 179 6.99 2.42 9.99
C ARG A 179 8.35 2.54 10.67
N ARG A 180 8.55 1.93 11.84
CA ARG A 180 9.82 2.01 12.59
C ARG A 180 10.71 0.79 12.36
N ALA A 181 10.12 -0.37 12.11
CA ALA A 181 10.87 -1.60 11.87
C ALA A 181 11.50 -1.64 10.47
N VAL A 182 10.80 -1.14 9.44
CA VAL A 182 11.28 -1.18 8.04
C VAL A 182 12.64 -0.47 7.86
N PRO A 183 12.89 0.75 8.37
CA PRO A 183 14.21 1.38 8.28
C PRO A 183 15.34 0.54 8.89
N LEU A 184 15.07 -0.17 9.99
CA LEU A 184 16.05 -1.05 10.64
C LEU A 184 16.39 -2.24 9.74
N PHE A 185 15.39 -2.80 9.07
CA PHE A 185 15.56 -3.89 8.11
C PHE A 185 16.32 -3.44 6.85
N LEU A 186 16.08 -2.22 6.38
CA LEU A 186 16.76 -1.64 5.23
C LEU A 186 18.27 -1.43 5.47
N LEU A 187 18.66 -1.02 6.68
CA LEU A 187 20.08 -0.89 7.05
C LEU A 187 20.78 -2.25 7.02
N GLY A 188 20.14 -3.29 7.56
CA GLY A 188 20.66 -4.66 7.54
C GLY A 188 20.76 -5.22 6.11
N GLY A 189 19.69 -5.13 5.33
CA GLY A 189 19.66 -5.56 3.93
C GLY A 189 20.68 -4.83 3.06
N GLY A 190 20.88 -3.53 3.29
CA GLY A 190 21.88 -2.73 2.58
C GLY A 190 23.31 -3.14 2.85
N ALA A 191 23.67 -3.31 4.14
CA ALA A 191 25.01 -3.75 4.52
C ALA A 191 25.36 -5.12 3.90
N PHE A 192 24.41 -6.06 3.93
CA PHE A 192 24.60 -7.38 3.32
C PHE A 192 24.65 -7.33 1.80
N THR A 193 23.82 -6.51 1.16
CA THR A 193 23.84 -6.35 -0.30
C THR A 193 25.23 -5.92 -0.78
N ILE A 194 25.83 -4.97 -0.08
CA ILE A 194 27.19 -4.51 -0.35
C ILE A 194 28.21 -5.62 -0.11
N PHE A 195 28.10 -6.32 1.02
CA PHE A 195 28.98 -7.45 1.34
C PHE A 195 28.92 -8.55 0.26
N THR A 196 27.72 -8.94 -0.14
CA THR A 196 27.50 -10.02 -1.11
C THR A 196 27.98 -9.65 -2.49
N LEU A 197 27.80 -8.40 -2.93
CA LEU A 197 28.39 -7.93 -4.19
C LEU A 197 29.92 -8.04 -4.19
N PHE A 198 30.56 -7.67 -3.07
CA PHE A 198 32.00 -7.80 -2.95
C PHE A 198 32.45 -9.26 -2.91
N ALA A 199 31.79 -10.08 -2.09
CA ALA A 199 32.09 -11.50 -1.92
C ALA A 199 31.89 -12.29 -3.21
N LEU A 200 30.73 -12.14 -3.88
CA LEU A 200 30.46 -12.79 -5.17
C LEU A 200 31.35 -12.27 -6.29
N GLY A 201 31.64 -10.97 -6.32
CA GLY A 201 32.61 -10.42 -7.27
C GLY A 201 33.98 -11.06 -7.10
N PHE A 202 34.43 -11.26 -5.86
CA PHE A 202 35.68 -11.92 -5.55
C PHE A 202 35.66 -13.42 -5.90
N VAL A 203 34.57 -14.13 -5.55
CA VAL A 203 34.32 -15.52 -5.94
C VAL A 203 34.39 -15.69 -7.45
N GLY A 204 33.69 -14.87 -8.22
CA GLY A 204 33.68 -14.95 -9.68
C GLY A 204 35.05 -14.69 -10.31
N VAL A 205 35.83 -13.73 -9.78
CA VAL A 205 37.22 -13.50 -10.20
C VAL A 205 38.09 -14.71 -9.86
N LYS A 206 37.92 -15.29 -8.66
CA LYS A 206 38.67 -16.48 -8.24
C LYS A 206 38.32 -17.70 -9.09
N ALA A 207 37.06 -17.93 -9.42
CA ALA A 207 36.64 -19.00 -10.31
C ALA A 207 37.29 -18.89 -11.69
N ALA A 208 37.44 -17.66 -12.22
CA ALA A 208 38.09 -17.43 -13.50
C ALA A 208 39.61 -17.60 -13.48
N VAL A 209 40.27 -17.27 -12.35
CA VAL A 209 41.74 -17.25 -12.23
C VAL A 209 42.29 -18.57 -11.68
N ASP A 210 41.52 -19.25 -10.83
CA ASP A 210 41.93 -20.45 -10.10
C ASP A 210 40.84 -21.55 -10.18
N PRO A 211 40.67 -22.16 -11.37
CA PRO A 211 39.76 -23.29 -11.54
C PRO A 211 40.24 -24.55 -10.80
N SER A 212 41.50 -24.59 -10.35
CA SER A 212 42.07 -25.76 -9.65
C SER A 212 41.43 -26.00 -8.27
N LEU A 213 40.76 -25.01 -7.70
CA LEU A 213 39.97 -25.16 -6.48
C LEU A 213 38.84 -26.21 -6.61
N ALA A 214 38.46 -26.59 -7.83
CA ALA A 214 37.55 -27.72 -8.07
C ALA A 214 38.01 -29.02 -7.37
N GLU A 215 39.34 -29.22 -7.24
CA GLU A 215 39.91 -30.41 -6.58
C GLU A 215 39.58 -30.47 -5.08
N VAL A 216 39.23 -29.34 -4.46
CA VAL A 216 38.87 -29.24 -3.04
C VAL A 216 37.40 -29.55 -2.81
N THR A 217 36.53 -29.33 -3.81
CA THR A 217 35.08 -29.52 -3.72
C THR A 217 34.68 -30.88 -3.13
N PRO A 218 35.21 -32.03 -3.59
CA PRO A 218 34.81 -33.33 -3.04
C PRO A 218 35.07 -33.47 -1.54
N SER A 219 36.20 -32.92 -1.05
CA SER A 219 36.55 -32.98 0.38
C SER A 219 35.61 -32.16 1.26
N ILE A 220 35.08 -31.04 0.74
CA ILE A 220 34.08 -30.22 1.42
C ILE A 220 32.76 -30.99 1.50
N ILE A 221 32.35 -31.61 0.38
CA ILE A 221 31.10 -32.37 0.32
C ILE A 221 31.14 -33.58 1.26
N GLU A 222 32.18 -34.39 1.20
CA GLU A 222 32.36 -35.58 2.06
C GLU A 222 32.27 -35.19 3.54
N ARG A 223 32.95 -34.11 3.94
CA ARG A 223 32.87 -33.59 5.32
C ARG A 223 31.46 -33.13 5.70
N LEU A 224 30.70 -32.54 4.78
CA LEU A 224 29.33 -32.10 5.04
C LEU A 224 28.35 -33.28 5.15
N GLU A 225 28.54 -34.34 4.37
CA GLU A 225 27.78 -35.58 4.48
C GLU A 225 28.10 -36.33 5.79
N GLU A 226 29.37 -36.43 6.17
CA GLU A 226 29.81 -37.08 7.42
C GLU A 226 29.21 -36.43 8.68
N ASN A 227 28.99 -35.11 8.63
CA ASN A 227 28.41 -34.34 9.74
C ASN A 227 26.87 -34.30 9.71
N GLU A 228 26.22 -35.07 8.84
CA GLU A 228 24.76 -35.08 8.62
C GLU A 228 24.19 -33.68 8.29
N VAL A 229 25.03 -32.80 7.73
CA VAL A 229 24.65 -31.44 7.33
C VAL A 229 24.03 -31.45 5.93
N VAL A 230 24.57 -32.27 5.03
CA VAL A 230 24.02 -32.52 3.70
C VAL A 230 23.31 -33.87 3.70
N LEU A 231 22.03 -33.88 3.30
CA LEU A 231 21.19 -35.08 3.29
C LEU A 231 21.21 -35.81 1.95
N HIS A 232 21.43 -35.07 0.86
CA HIS A 232 21.44 -35.62 -0.49
C HIS A 232 22.32 -34.80 -1.42
N VAL A 233 23.14 -35.48 -2.24
CA VAL A 233 24.01 -34.87 -3.25
C VAL A 233 23.59 -35.36 -4.63
N ILE A 234 23.47 -34.43 -5.58
CA ILE A 234 23.21 -34.74 -6.99
C ILE A 234 24.38 -34.24 -7.83
N GLU A 235 25.06 -35.18 -8.47
CA GLU A 235 26.21 -34.99 -9.36
C GLU A 235 25.83 -35.34 -10.80
N ASP A 236 26.54 -34.76 -11.78
CA ASP A 236 26.41 -35.16 -13.18
C ASP A 236 26.90 -36.61 -13.34
N ASP A 237 26.03 -37.49 -13.83
CA ASP A 237 26.36 -38.91 -14.02
C ASP A 237 27.24 -39.18 -15.26
N GLY A 238 27.63 -38.12 -15.97
CA GLY A 238 28.53 -38.15 -17.12
C GLY A 238 27.95 -38.85 -18.34
N LYS A 239 26.65 -39.19 -18.34
CA LYS A 239 26.01 -39.91 -19.45
C LYS A 239 25.65 -38.94 -20.57
N ALA A 240 25.77 -39.43 -21.81
CA ALA A 240 25.33 -38.67 -22.97
C ALA A 240 23.81 -38.41 -22.92
N ILE A 241 23.43 -37.14 -22.76
CA ILE A 241 22.04 -36.70 -22.66
C ILE A 241 21.42 -36.63 -24.07
N GLY A 242 20.41 -37.46 -24.33
CA GLY A 242 19.62 -37.37 -25.55
C GLY A 242 18.74 -36.12 -25.58
N THR A 243 18.32 -35.66 -26.76
CA THR A 243 17.55 -34.40 -26.93
C THR A 243 16.28 -34.32 -26.06
N VAL A 244 15.57 -35.43 -25.88
CA VAL A 244 14.35 -35.47 -25.05
C VAL A 244 14.68 -35.24 -23.57
N LEU A 245 15.71 -35.93 -23.05
CA LEU A 245 16.15 -35.78 -21.67
C LEU A 245 16.71 -34.37 -21.43
N PHE A 246 17.45 -33.82 -22.41
CA PHE A 246 17.92 -32.44 -22.35
C PHE A 246 16.77 -31.45 -22.15
N PHE A 247 15.70 -31.53 -22.95
CA PHE A 247 14.55 -30.63 -22.81
C PHE A 247 13.83 -30.83 -21.48
N GLN A 248 13.73 -32.08 -20.99
CA GLN A 248 13.12 -32.36 -19.69
C GLN A 248 13.91 -31.71 -18.54
N LEU A 249 15.23 -31.92 -18.51
CA LEU A 249 16.13 -31.32 -17.51
C LEU A 249 16.16 -29.80 -17.61
N PHE A 250 16.16 -29.26 -18.84
CA PHE A 250 16.08 -27.82 -19.08
C PHE A 250 14.81 -27.21 -18.50
N LEU A 251 13.64 -27.79 -18.78
CA LEU A 251 12.36 -27.26 -18.27
C LEU A 251 12.27 -27.43 -16.74
N ARG A 252 12.75 -28.55 -16.19
CA ARG A 252 12.79 -28.79 -14.75
C ARG A 252 13.71 -27.79 -14.05
N SER A 253 14.93 -27.60 -14.55
CA SER A 253 15.87 -26.57 -14.08
C SER A 253 15.28 -25.17 -14.18
N MET A 254 14.60 -24.83 -15.28
CA MET A 254 13.86 -23.56 -15.38
C MET A 254 12.83 -23.44 -14.26
N SER A 255 11.98 -24.44 -14.05
CA SER A 255 10.92 -24.38 -13.02
C SER A 255 11.48 -24.09 -11.62
N SER A 256 12.66 -24.65 -11.31
CA SER A 256 13.33 -24.49 -10.02
C SER A 256 14.08 -23.16 -9.89
N ALA A 257 14.77 -22.73 -10.95
CA ALA A 257 15.49 -21.47 -10.97
C ALA A 257 14.58 -20.22 -10.96
N MET A 258 13.30 -20.36 -11.34
CA MET A 258 12.32 -19.25 -11.33
C MET A 258 12.21 -18.58 -9.97
N LEU A 259 12.38 -19.34 -8.89
CA LEU A 259 12.29 -18.85 -7.52
C LEU A 259 13.14 -17.61 -7.24
N GLY A 260 14.32 -17.53 -7.85
CA GLY A 260 15.24 -16.40 -7.73
C GLY A 260 14.67 -15.05 -8.13
N PHE A 261 13.53 -15.05 -8.83
CA PHE A 261 12.87 -13.83 -9.31
C PHE A 261 11.64 -13.44 -8.50
N SER A 262 11.30 -14.19 -7.46
CA SER A 262 10.09 -13.98 -6.65
C SER A 262 9.99 -12.59 -6.02
N GLY A 263 11.10 -12.05 -5.49
CA GLY A 263 11.15 -10.72 -4.86
C GLY A 263 10.85 -9.54 -5.80
N TYR A 264 10.60 -9.79 -7.08
CA TYR A 264 10.25 -8.75 -8.07
C TYR A 264 8.83 -8.21 -7.90
N GLU A 265 7.90 -9.00 -7.37
CA GLU A 265 6.51 -8.58 -7.06
C GLU A 265 6.48 -7.59 -5.87
N VAL A 266 7.50 -7.60 -5.01
CA VAL A 266 7.57 -6.76 -3.81
C VAL A 266 7.79 -5.28 -4.17
N ILE A 267 8.51 -4.95 -5.25
CA ILE A 267 8.83 -3.54 -5.60
C ILE A 267 7.57 -2.71 -5.86
N PRO A 268 6.63 -3.15 -6.73
CA PRO A 268 5.38 -2.41 -6.91
C PRO A 268 4.49 -2.45 -5.67
N ALA A 269 4.56 -3.53 -4.86
CA ALA A 269 3.78 -3.64 -3.63
C ALA A 269 4.22 -2.62 -2.56
N SER A 270 5.53 -2.52 -2.32
CA SER A 270 6.15 -1.55 -1.41
C SER A 270 6.25 -0.14 -2.01
N GLY A 271 6.11 -0.02 -3.34
CA GLY A 271 6.11 1.24 -4.09
C GLY A 271 5.08 2.27 -3.65
N LYS A 272 4.03 1.85 -2.92
CA LYS A 272 3.07 2.78 -2.28
C LYS A 272 3.75 3.76 -1.33
N HIS A 273 4.86 3.35 -0.70
CA HIS A 273 5.65 4.16 0.23
C HIS A 273 6.86 4.84 -0.44
N ALA A 274 7.01 4.74 -1.77
CA ALA A 274 8.16 5.30 -2.48
C ALA A 274 8.17 6.84 -2.45
N ALA A 275 9.37 7.40 -2.48
CA ALA A 275 9.59 8.84 -2.64
C ALA A 275 9.04 9.35 -3.99
N ARG A 276 8.61 10.61 -4.04
CA ARG A 276 8.04 11.21 -5.27
C ARG A 276 9.14 11.76 -6.18
N PRO A 277 9.04 11.59 -7.52
CA PRO A 277 8.00 10.89 -8.28
C PRO A 277 8.11 9.35 -8.18
N LYS A 278 7.06 8.71 -7.64
CA LYS A 278 7.05 7.28 -7.29
C LYS A 278 7.36 6.35 -8.45
N TRP A 279 6.76 6.62 -9.61
CA TRP A 279 6.99 5.80 -10.81
C TRP A 279 8.47 5.74 -11.20
N LYS A 280 9.24 6.83 -11.00
CA LYS A 280 10.65 6.89 -11.36
C LYS A 280 11.49 6.07 -10.40
N VAL A 281 11.19 6.16 -9.10
CA VAL A 281 11.84 5.38 -8.06
C VAL A 281 11.61 3.89 -8.31
N ILE A 282 10.34 3.49 -8.50
CA ILE A 282 9.96 2.10 -8.79
C ILE A 282 10.60 1.61 -10.08
N ASN A 283 10.55 2.39 -11.17
CA ASN A 283 11.14 1.99 -12.46
C ASN A 283 12.65 1.81 -12.43
N THR A 284 13.34 2.64 -11.65
CA THR A 284 14.79 2.53 -11.47
C THR A 284 15.12 1.32 -10.60
N ALA A 285 14.40 1.13 -9.49
CA ALA A 285 14.54 -0.02 -8.61
C ALA A 285 14.29 -1.34 -9.36
N LEU A 286 13.21 -1.45 -10.13
CA LEU A 286 12.89 -2.58 -11.01
C LEU A 286 14.04 -2.93 -11.96
N THR A 287 14.68 -1.92 -12.54
CA THR A 287 15.77 -2.15 -13.51
C THR A 287 17.06 -2.58 -12.81
N LEU A 288 17.43 -1.92 -11.72
CA LEU A 288 18.63 -2.24 -10.96
C LEU A 288 18.51 -3.59 -10.27
N ALA A 289 17.36 -3.92 -9.69
CA ALA A 289 17.08 -5.22 -9.10
C ALA A 289 17.20 -6.34 -10.14
N ALA A 290 16.69 -6.16 -11.36
CA ALA A 290 16.84 -7.16 -12.40
C ALA A 290 18.30 -7.38 -12.82
N ILE A 291 19.07 -6.29 -13.02
CA ILE A 291 20.52 -6.38 -13.31
C ILE A 291 21.24 -7.10 -12.18
N PHE A 292 20.89 -6.78 -10.95
CA PHE A 292 21.47 -7.35 -9.75
C PHE A 292 21.21 -8.85 -9.62
N LEU A 293 19.95 -9.29 -9.74
CA LEU A 293 19.57 -10.71 -9.62
C LEU A 293 20.15 -11.56 -10.74
N ILE A 294 20.11 -11.03 -11.97
CA ILE A 294 20.71 -11.71 -13.12
C ILE A 294 22.22 -11.79 -12.96
N GLY A 295 22.87 -10.69 -12.56
CA GLY A 295 24.32 -10.64 -12.40
C GLY A 295 24.83 -11.56 -11.30
N THR A 296 24.20 -11.55 -10.14
CA THR A 296 24.57 -12.43 -9.00
C THR A 296 24.35 -13.90 -9.34
N GLY A 297 23.20 -14.26 -9.93
CA GLY A 297 22.93 -15.64 -10.36
C GLY A 297 23.88 -16.15 -11.45
N ILE A 298 24.26 -15.30 -12.43
CA ILE A 298 25.25 -15.68 -13.45
C ILE A 298 26.62 -15.94 -12.80
N LEU A 299 27.06 -15.05 -11.90
CA LEU A 299 28.36 -15.20 -11.24
C LEU A 299 28.42 -16.47 -10.37
N GLN A 300 27.36 -16.76 -9.62
CA GLN A 300 27.26 -17.98 -8.82
C GLN A 300 27.25 -19.24 -9.69
N LEU A 301 26.36 -19.32 -10.69
CA LEU A 301 26.32 -20.50 -11.59
C LEU A 301 27.63 -20.70 -12.35
N TYR A 302 28.30 -19.61 -12.74
CA TYR A 302 29.62 -19.68 -13.35
C TYR A 302 30.66 -20.23 -12.39
N ALA A 303 30.70 -19.76 -11.14
CA ALA A 303 31.63 -20.26 -10.12
C ALA A 303 31.36 -21.73 -9.78
N ALA A 304 30.09 -22.09 -9.58
CA ALA A 304 29.67 -23.47 -9.35
C ALA A 304 30.05 -24.40 -10.50
N SER A 305 29.91 -23.96 -11.75
CA SER A 305 30.35 -24.72 -12.93
C SER A 305 31.87 -24.83 -13.03
N ALA A 306 32.61 -23.75 -12.72
CA ALA A 306 34.06 -23.74 -12.78
C ALA A 306 34.71 -24.64 -11.73
N TRP A 307 34.05 -24.84 -10.59
CA TRP A 307 34.54 -25.66 -9.47
C TRP A 307 33.80 -26.98 -9.30
N ASP A 308 32.96 -27.35 -10.28
CA ASP A 308 32.19 -28.59 -10.29
C ASP A 308 31.40 -28.83 -8.99
N ILE A 309 30.76 -27.78 -8.48
CA ILE A 309 30.01 -27.85 -7.23
C ILE A 309 28.69 -28.60 -7.47
N PRO A 310 28.43 -29.73 -6.78
CA PRO A 310 27.20 -30.46 -6.95
C PRO A 310 26.02 -29.76 -6.27
N SER A 311 24.80 -30.20 -6.60
CA SER A 311 23.63 -29.78 -5.85
C SER A 311 23.57 -30.54 -4.53
N THR A 312 23.47 -29.82 -3.41
CA THR A 312 23.43 -30.41 -2.06
C THR A 312 22.13 -30.02 -1.37
N GLU A 313 21.47 -30.97 -0.70
CA GLU A 313 20.28 -30.70 0.12
C GLU A 313 20.72 -30.39 1.55
N GLY A 314 20.52 -29.14 1.99
CA GLY A 314 20.83 -28.69 3.36
C GLY A 314 22.01 -27.71 3.47
N TYR A 315 22.82 -27.56 2.42
CA TYR A 315 23.94 -26.61 2.37
C TYR A 315 23.89 -25.77 1.10
N SER A 316 23.96 -24.44 1.20
CA SER A 316 23.81 -23.59 0.01
C SER A 316 25.08 -23.61 -0.86
N THR A 317 24.92 -23.64 -2.20
CA THR A 317 26.05 -23.53 -3.15
C THR A 317 26.91 -22.30 -2.87
N LEU A 318 26.28 -21.18 -2.48
CA LEU A 318 26.97 -19.95 -2.09
C LEU A 318 27.95 -20.14 -0.92
N LEU A 319 27.58 -20.95 0.08
CA LEU A 319 28.47 -21.22 1.21
C LEU A 319 29.63 -22.12 0.82
N ILE A 320 29.43 -23.06 -0.11
CA ILE A 320 30.52 -23.87 -0.68
C ILE A 320 31.50 -22.96 -1.44
N GLU A 321 30.98 -22.07 -2.29
CA GLU A 321 31.79 -21.08 -3.00
C GLU A 321 32.62 -20.20 -2.04
N TYR A 322 32.01 -19.76 -0.93
CA TYR A 322 32.72 -18.98 0.08
C TYR A 322 33.77 -19.80 0.80
N GLU A 323 33.49 -21.05 1.13
CA GLU A 323 34.44 -21.92 1.79
C GLU A 323 35.64 -22.23 0.90
N LEU A 324 35.43 -22.49 -0.39
CA LEU A 324 36.50 -22.71 -1.37
C LEU A 324 37.46 -21.51 -1.46
N VAL A 325 36.91 -20.30 -1.40
CA VAL A 325 37.69 -19.06 -1.60
C VAL A 325 38.35 -18.56 -0.32
N PHE A 326 37.69 -18.71 0.83
CA PHE A 326 38.12 -18.13 2.09
C PHE A 326 38.67 -19.15 3.11
N GLY A 327 38.45 -20.44 2.89
CA GLY A 327 38.88 -21.54 3.73
C GLY A 327 37.92 -21.89 4.87
N GLU A 328 38.00 -23.14 5.32
CA GLU A 328 37.24 -23.68 6.46
C GLU A 328 37.57 -22.94 7.77
N GLY A 329 36.55 -22.69 8.61
CA GLY A 329 36.74 -22.05 9.91
C GLY A 329 37.18 -20.58 9.86
N ALA A 330 37.24 -19.97 8.68
CA ALA A 330 37.52 -18.55 8.55
C ALA A 330 36.42 -17.75 9.25
N ALA A 331 36.81 -16.74 10.04
CA ALA A 331 35.87 -15.80 10.66
C ALA A 331 34.89 -15.21 9.63
N ILE A 332 35.32 -15.11 8.37
CA ILE A 332 34.51 -14.61 7.26
C ILE A 332 33.35 -15.57 6.89
N LEU A 333 33.52 -16.89 7.03
CA LEU A 333 32.46 -17.88 6.75
C LEU A 333 31.39 -17.83 7.84
N THR A 334 31.80 -17.74 9.12
CA THR A 334 30.86 -17.50 10.22
C THR A 334 30.13 -16.17 10.07
N ILE A 335 30.85 -15.10 9.70
CA ILE A 335 30.21 -13.80 9.43
C ILE A 335 29.24 -13.90 8.26
N ALA A 336 29.61 -14.56 7.16
CA ALA A 336 28.75 -14.75 6.00
C ALA A 336 27.49 -15.56 6.36
N GLY A 337 27.64 -16.66 7.12
CA GLY A 337 26.53 -17.47 7.61
C GLY A 337 25.59 -16.70 8.54
N VAL A 338 26.12 -15.96 9.52
CA VAL A 338 25.31 -15.11 10.41
C VAL A 338 24.57 -14.04 9.61
N LEU A 339 25.26 -13.37 8.67
CA LEU A 339 24.63 -12.35 7.84
C LEU A 339 23.55 -12.94 6.91
N LEU A 340 23.78 -14.15 6.38
CA LEU A 340 22.79 -14.87 5.59
C LEU A 340 21.58 -15.26 6.45
N ALA A 341 21.78 -15.78 7.67
CA ALA A 341 20.67 -16.03 8.59
C ALA A 341 19.89 -14.75 8.91
N ILE A 342 20.58 -13.64 9.20
CA ILE A 342 19.93 -12.34 9.42
C ILE A 342 19.10 -11.92 8.21
N ILE A 343 19.63 -12.03 6.98
CA ILE A 343 18.88 -11.58 5.82
C ILE A 343 17.66 -12.45 5.52
N LEU A 344 17.77 -13.75 5.76
CA LEU A 344 16.64 -14.67 5.72
C LEU A 344 15.55 -14.24 6.71
N LEU A 345 15.92 -13.81 7.92
CA LEU A 345 14.96 -13.22 8.87
C LEU A 345 14.37 -11.88 8.38
N LEU A 346 15.18 -11.05 7.71
CA LEU A 346 14.72 -9.78 7.14
C LEU A 346 13.75 -9.97 5.97
N ALA A 347 13.96 -10.99 5.13
CA ALA A 347 13.06 -11.36 4.02
C ALA A 347 11.63 -11.65 4.51
N GLN A 348 11.49 -12.27 5.70
CA GLN A 348 10.19 -12.48 6.34
C GLN A 348 9.45 -11.15 6.57
N GLY A 349 10.18 -10.08 6.86
CA GLY A 349 9.63 -8.74 6.99
C GLY A 349 8.87 -8.28 5.74
N GLY A 350 9.38 -8.62 4.56
CA GLY A 350 8.71 -8.39 3.27
C GLY A 350 7.39 -9.16 3.17
N GLY A 351 7.40 -10.46 3.50
CA GLY A 351 6.18 -11.28 3.55
C GLY A 351 5.13 -10.74 4.52
N TYR A 352 5.52 -10.37 5.74
CA TYR A 352 4.62 -9.80 6.75
C TYR A 352 4.02 -8.46 6.33
N VAL A 353 4.86 -7.50 5.94
CA VAL A 353 4.43 -6.13 5.61
C VAL A 353 3.68 -6.11 4.27
N GLY A 354 4.17 -6.83 3.26
CA GLY A 354 3.54 -6.97 1.96
C GLY A 354 2.20 -7.68 2.07
N GLY A 355 2.14 -8.83 2.74
CA GLY A 355 0.91 -9.60 2.94
C GLY A 355 -0.14 -8.80 3.72
N ALA A 356 0.25 -8.10 4.78
CA ALA A 356 -0.66 -7.25 5.54
C ALA A 356 -1.17 -6.06 4.71
N ALA A 357 -0.32 -5.45 3.89
CA ALA A 357 -0.73 -4.38 2.98
C ALA A 357 -1.78 -4.85 1.96
N VAL A 358 -1.63 -6.06 1.41
CA VAL A 358 -2.62 -6.64 0.50
C VAL A 358 -3.91 -6.98 1.22
N ALA A 359 -3.83 -7.53 2.44
CA ALA A 359 -5.01 -7.78 3.26
C ALA A 359 -5.77 -6.49 3.62
N ALA A 360 -5.05 -5.40 3.91
CA ALA A 360 -5.64 -4.09 4.16
C ALA A 360 -6.34 -3.54 2.91
N ASN A 361 -5.73 -3.66 1.73
CA ASN A 361 -6.35 -3.27 0.45
C ASN A 361 -7.59 -4.13 0.14
N ALA A 362 -7.52 -5.44 0.36
CA ALA A 362 -8.66 -6.33 0.19
C ALA A 362 -9.80 -6.01 1.17
N SER A 363 -9.47 -5.61 2.40
CA SER A 363 -10.46 -5.11 3.37
C SER A 363 -11.09 -3.81 2.91
N ARG A 364 -10.31 -2.85 2.39
CA ARG A 364 -10.83 -1.61 1.80
C ARG A 364 -11.70 -1.85 0.58
N LEU A 365 -11.48 -2.92 -0.17
CA LEU A 365 -12.34 -3.36 -1.28
C LEU A 365 -13.57 -4.15 -0.81
N GLY A 366 -13.78 -4.30 0.50
CA GLY A 366 -14.91 -5.04 1.05
C GLY A 366 -14.78 -6.57 0.97
N ARG A 367 -13.61 -7.10 0.58
CA ARG A 367 -13.37 -8.54 0.37
C ARG A 367 -12.95 -9.27 1.64
N LEU A 368 -12.37 -8.54 2.59
CA LEU A 368 -11.99 -9.04 3.90
C LEU A 368 -12.68 -8.24 5.01
N PRO A 369 -12.73 -8.76 6.25
CA PRO A 369 -13.26 -8.04 7.40
C PRO A 369 -12.53 -6.72 7.67
N GLY A 370 -13.23 -5.77 8.30
CA GLY A 370 -12.69 -4.42 8.54
C GLY A 370 -11.43 -4.37 9.40
N PHE A 371 -11.25 -5.28 10.34
CA PHE A 371 -10.07 -5.29 11.21
C PHE A 371 -8.75 -5.56 10.46
N PHE A 372 -8.79 -6.11 9.24
CA PHE A 372 -7.61 -6.23 8.38
C PHE A 372 -7.10 -4.90 7.83
N SER A 373 -7.84 -3.79 8.00
CA SER A 373 -7.33 -2.46 7.68
C SER A 373 -6.18 -2.03 8.61
N ASP A 374 -6.03 -2.67 9.78
CA ASP A 374 -4.88 -2.51 10.65
C ASP A 374 -3.79 -3.53 10.24
N ASP A 375 -2.66 -3.02 9.76
CA ASP A 375 -1.52 -3.83 9.34
C ASP A 375 -1.06 -4.80 10.44
N ARG A 376 -1.18 -4.44 11.73
CA ARG A 376 -0.78 -5.29 12.86
C ARG A 376 -1.61 -6.58 12.95
N MET A 377 -2.92 -6.46 12.70
CA MET A 377 -3.82 -7.61 12.68
C MET A 377 -3.52 -8.49 11.46
N GLY A 378 -3.25 -7.87 10.31
CA GLY A 378 -2.80 -8.61 9.11
C GLY A 378 -1.54 -9.44 9.39
N ILE A 379 -0.51 -8.82 9.99
CA ILE A 379 0.76 -9.47 10.36
C ILE A 379 0.51 -10.65 11.31
N ALA A 380 -0.29 -10.48 12.35
CA ALA A 380 -0.59 -11.53 13.32
C ALA A 380 -1.34 -12.72 12.69
N VAL A 381 -2.28 -12.47 11.78
CA VAL A 381 -3.03 -13.53 11.09
C VAL A 381 -2.11 -14.32 10.15
N ILE A 382 -1.27 -13.63 9.37
CA ILE A 382 -0.31 -14.27 8.46
C ILE A 382 0.67 -15.14 9.24
N TRP A 383 1.21 -14.62 10.36
CA TRP A 383 2.04 -15.42 11.27
C TRP A 383 1.31 -16.66 11.77
N GLY A 384 0.04 -16.52 12.18
CA GLY A 384 -0.76 -17.65 12.67
C GLY A 384 -0.87 -18.78 11.65
N PHE A 385 -1.07 -18.46 10.37
CA PHE A 385 -1.05 -19.46 9.30
C PHE A 385 0.34 -20.05 9.08
N ALA A 386 1.39 -19.22 9.04
CA ALA A 386 2.76 -19.69 8.86
C ALA A 386 3.18 -20.63 10.01
N ALA A 387 2.91 -20.27 11.26
CA ALA A 387 3.23 -21.09 12.44
C ALA A 387 2.54 -22.46 12.42
N ILE A 388 1.29 -22.55 11.92
CA ILE A 388 0.60 -23.84 11.76
C ILE A 388 1.26 -24.68 10.65
N LEU A 389 1.74 -24.05 9.58
CA LEU A 389 2.25 -24.73 8.40
C LEU A 389 3.74 -25.11 8.50
N ILE A 390 4.58 -24.37 9.23
CA ILE A 390 6.01 -24.69 9.43
C ILE A 390 6.24 -26.14 9.91
N PRO A 391 5.53 -26.67 10.93
CA PRO A 391 5.74 -28.05 11.36
C PRO A 391 5.27 -29.11 10.36
N ILE A 392 4.40 -28.71 9.42
CA ILE A 392 3.84 -29.58 8.36
C ILE A 392 4.76 -29.59 7.14
N ILE A 393 5.23 -28.43 6.70
CA ILE A 393 6.07 -28.25 5.53
C ILE A 393 7.52 -28.09 5.99
N ARG A 394 8.23 -29.22 6.11
CA ARG A 394 9.56 -29.29 6.75
C ARG A 394 10.73 -29.07 5.80
N GLU A 395 10.48 -29.03 4.49
CA GLU A 395 11.50 -29.02 3.45
C GLU A 395 11.34 -27.81 2.53
N VAL A 396 12.46 -27.13 2.26
CA VAL A 396 12.53 -25.94 1.39
C VAL A 396 12.11 -26.28 -0.04
N ILE A 397 12.50 -27.46 -0.55
CA ILE A 397 12.19 -27.92 -1.92
C ILE A 397 10.67 -28.10 -2.13
N VAL A 398 9.95 -28.47 -1.08
CA VAL A 398 8.49 -28.60 -1.11
C VAL A 398 7.84 -27.22 -1.14
N VAL A 399 8.29 -26.29 -0.29
CA VAL A 399 7.80 -24.90 -0.27
C VAL A 399 8.06 -24.18 -1.59
N GLU A 400 9.21 -24.44 -2.22
CA GLU A 400 9.60 -23.90 -3.52
C GLU A 400 8.49 -24.07 -4.57
N ALA A 401 8.02 -25.31 -4.70
CA ALA A 401 7.06 -25.63 -5.75
C ALA A 401 5.77 -24.85 -5.55
N TYR A 402 5.37 -24.61 -4.30
CA TYR A 402 4.20 -23.82 -3.96
C TYR A 402 4.40 -22.32 -4.17
N TYR A 403 5.56 -21.82 -3.78
CA TYR A 403 5.91 -20.40 -3.85
C TYR A 403 6.01 -19.93 -5.31
N ALA A 404 6.55 -20.76 -6.21
CA ALA A 404 6.69 -20.42 -7.63
C ALA A 404 5.37 -20.07 -8.34
N PHE A 405 4.28 -20.77 -8.03
CA PHE A 405 2.98 -20.46 -8.63
C PHE A 405 2.40 -19.12 -8.15
N GLY A 406 2.71 -18.68 -6.93
CA GLY A 406 2.24 -17.42 -6.36
C GLY A 406 2.69 -16.23 -7.21
N PHE A 407 4.00 -15.99 -7.26
CA PHE A 407 4.55 -14.83 -7.98
C PHE A 407 4.46 -14.96 -9.52
N VAL A 408 4.57 -16.16 -10.11
CA VAL A 408 4.43 -16.29 -11.58
C VAL A 408 3.00 -15.97 -12.03
N SER A 409 2.00 -16.36 -11.24
CA SER A 409 0.62 -15.94 -11.50
C SER A 409 0.46 -14.43 -11.42
N ALA A 410 1.16 -13.79 -10.48
CA ALA A 410 1.18 -12.34 -10.37
C ALA A 410 1.83 -11.66 -11.59
N PHE A 411 2.91 -12.22 -12.14
CA PHE A 411 3.52 -11.78 -13.40
C PHE A 411 2.54 -11.87 -14.57
N VAL A 412 1.78 -12.96 -14.65
CA VAL A 412 0.74 -13.18 -15.65
C VAL A 412 -0.36 -12.12 -15.53
N ILE A 413 -0.88 -11.91 -14.32
CA ILE A 413 -1.96 -10.94 -14.05
C ILE A 413 -1.51 -9.52 -14.39
N THR A 414 -0.35 -9.09 -13.89
CA THR A 414 0.20 -7.76 -14.13
C THR A 414 0.43 -7.52 -15.62
N SER A 415 1.08 -8.45 -16.31
CA SER A 415 1.40 -8.29 -17.73
C SER A 415 0.15 -8.26 -18.61
N THR A 416 -0.82 -9.11 -18.31
CA THR A 416 -2.13 -9.15 -19.01
C THR A 416 -2.88 -7.83 -18.80
N THR A 417 -2.87 -7.31 -17.57
CA THR A 417 -3.52 -6.05 -17.21
C THR A 417 -2.94 -4.87 -17.97
N VAL A 418 -1.62 -4.78 -18.07
CA VAL A 418 -0.93 -3.71 -18.81
C VAL A 418 -1.23 -3.79 -20.30
N PHE A 419 -1.31 -4.99 -20.87
CA PHE A 419 -1.65 -5.17 -22.29
C PHE A 419 -3.08 -4.70 -22.61
N PHE A 420 -4.04 -5.01 -21.72
CA PHE A 420 -5.46 -4.67 -21.87
C PHE A 420 -5.89 -3.42 -21.09
N VAL A 421 -4.94 -2.54 -20.73
CA VAL A 421 -5.23 -1.30 -19.99
C VAL A 421 -6.38 -0.50 -20.59
N ARG A 422 -7.23 0.08 -19.74
CA ARG A 422 -8.38 0.91 -20.15
C ARG A 422 -7.96 2.28 -20.68
N ASP A 423 -8.72 2.77 -21.67
CA ASP A 423 -8.42 4.03 -22.35
C ASP A 423 -8.64 5.27 -21.47
N ASP A 424 -9.55 5.23 -20.49
CA ASP A 424 -9.81 6.34 -19.56
C ASP A 424 -8.61 6.61 -18.64
N VAL A 425 -7.98 5.54 -18.14
CA VAL A 425 -6.76 5.61 -17.32
C VAL A 425 -5.59 6.16 -18.13
N VAL A 426 -5.43 5.67 -19.36
CA VAL A 426 -4.37 6.12 -20.28
C VAL A 426 -4.50 7.62 -20.57
N ARG A 427 -5.73 8.12 -20.78
CA ARG A 427 -6.00 9.56 -20.94
C ARG A 427 -5.66 10.36 -19.69
N LYS A 428 -5.98 9.87 -18.49
CA LYS A 428 -5.63 10.52 -17.22
C LYS A 428 -4.11 10.65 -17.05
N SER A 429 -3.33 9.72 -17.57
CA SER A 429 -1.86 9.79 -17.61
C SER A 429 -1.31 10.67 -18.74
N GLY A 430 -2.15 11.42 -19.46
CA GLY A 430 -1.72 12.34 -20.53
C GLY A 430 -1.38 11.66 -21.86
N ILE A 431 -1.75 10.38 -22.04
CA ILE A 431 -1.50 9.63 -23.28
C ILE A 431 -2.79 9.56 -24.12
N GLU A 432 -2.71 9.91 -25.40
CA GLU A 432 -3.84 9.75 -26.32
C GLU A 432 -4.04 8.27 -26.73
N PRO A 433 -5.27 7.73 -26.68
CA PRO A 433 -5.56 6.41 -27.21
C PRO A 433 -5.22 6.31 -28.70
N GLY A 434 -4.58 5.21 -29.12
CA GLY A 434 -4.12 5.00 -30.49
C GLY A 434 -2.74 5.60 -30.83
N SER A 435 -2.16 6.43 -29.95
CA SER A 435 -0.83 7.03 -30.11
C SER A 435 0.31 5.99 -30.18
N PRO A 436 1.49 6.35 -30.76
CA PRO A 436 2.70 5.53 -30.67
C PRO A 436 3.12 5.17 -29.24
N GLU A 437 2.84 6.07 -28.29
CA GLU A 437 3.15 5.94 -26.87
C GLU A 437 2.35 4.81 -26.21
N ILE A 438 1.02 4.75 -26.43
CA ILE A 438 0.20 3.63 -25.91
C ILE A 438 0.54 2.30 -26.60
N ARG A 439 0.94 2.32 -27.88
CA ARG A 439 1.42 1.09 -28.56
C ARG A 439 2.69 0.55 -27.92
N SER A 440 3.62 1.43 -27.54
CA SER A 440 4.85 1.07 -26.83
C SER A 440 4.54 0.47 -25.44
N LEU A 441 3.60 1.06 -24.71
CA LEU A 441 3.12 0.57 -23.42
C LEU A 441 2.46 -0.81 -23.55
N LYS A 442 1.51 -0.97 -24.48
CA LYS A 442 0.88 -2.28 -24.73
C LYS A 442 1.89 -3.32 -25.22
N PHE A 443 2.88 -2.93 -26.02
CA PHE A 443 3.94 -3.85 -26.44
C PHE A 443 4.83 -4.31 -25.28
N ALA A 444 5.05 -3.47 -24.26
CA ALA A 444 5.69 -3.90 -23.01
C ALA A 444 4.83 -4.95 -22.29
N GLY A 445 3.52 -4.70 -22.15
CA GLY A 445 2.57 -5.68 -21.60
C GLY A 445 2.54 -7.00 -22.37
N LEU A 446 2.54 -6.95 -23.71
CA LEU A 446 2.55 -8.15 -24.58
C LEU A 446 3.80 -9.02 -24.35
N ARG A 447 4.98 -8.40 -24.27
CA ARG A 447 6.23 -9.13 -24.03
C ARG A 447 6.23 -9.78 -22.64
N GLY A 448 5.77 -9.04 -21.62
CA GLY A 448 5.59 -9.60 -20.27
C GLY A 448 4.60 -10.75 -20.26
N MET A 449 3.51 -10.64 -21.02
CA MET A 449 2.48 -11.67 -21.12
C MET A 449 3.07 -12.94 -21.75
N ILE A 450 3.77 -12.83 -22.88
CA ILE A 450 4.40 -14.00 -23.52
C ILE A 450 5.39 -14.67 -22.55
N ALA A 451 6.28 -13.89 -21.92
CA ALA A 451 7.27 -14.41 -20.97
C ALA A 451 6.62 -15.13 -19.78
N SER A 452 5.69 -14.46 -19.09
CA SER A 452 5.03 -14.99 -17.90
C SER A 452 4.14 -16.20 -18.18
N TYR A 453 3.45 -16.26 -19.33
CA TYR A 453 2.69 -17.45 -19.72
C TYR A 453 3.59 -18.64 -20.06
N ILE A 454 4.74 -18.42 -20.68
CA ILE A 454 5.73 -19.51 -20.88
C ILE A 454 6.20 -20.03 -19.53
N MET A 455 6.56 -19.13 -18.59
CA MET A 455 6.95 -19.52 -17.24
C MET A 455 5.84 -20.33 -16.53
N LEU A 456 4.59 -19.89 -16.64
CA LEU A 456 3.45 -20.61 -16.07
C LEU A 456 3.26 -21.99 -16.67
N ILE A 457 3.39 -22.14 -18.00
CA ILE A 457 3.30 -23.44 -18.67
C ILE A 457 4.41 -24.39 -18.18
N VAL A 458 5.63 -23.88 -18.04
CA VAL A 458 6.75 -24.65 -17.47
C VAL A 458 6.41 -25.09 -16.05
N LEU A 459 5.92 -24.22 -15.17
CA LEU A 459 5.53 -24.61 -13.81
C LEU A 459 4.42 -25.66 -13.78
N VAL A 460 3.36 -25.47 -14.56
CA VAL A 460 2.24 -26.42 -14.64
C VAL A 460 2.73 -27.80 -15.07
N THR A 461 3.64 -27.86 -16.06
CA THR A 461 4.14 -29.13 -16.58
C THR A 461 5.15 -29.80 -15.65
N GLN A 462 6.03 -29.05 -14.98
CA GLN A 462 7.12 -29.61 -14.17
C GLN A 462 6.78 -29.78 -12.68
N LYS A 463 5.79 -29.04 -12.15
CA LYS A 463 5.42 -29.03 -10.73
C LYS A 463 3.91 -29.33 -10.56
N THR A 464 3.40 -30.30 -11.31
CA THR A 464 1.97 -30.66 -11.33
C THR A 464 1.44 -31.04 -9.94
N ASP A 465 2.24 -31.72 -9.12
CA ASP A 465 1.83 -32.17 -7.79
C ASP A 465 1.49 -31.01 -6.85
N ALA A 466 2.19 -29.88 -6.99
CA ALA A 466 1.94 -28.68 -6.22
C ALA A 466 0.67 -27.92 -6.68
N LEU A 467 0.29 -28.07 -7.95
CA LEU A 467 -0.79 -27.32 -8.58
C LEU A 467 -2.13 -27.54 -7.87
N VAL A 468 -2.48 -28.80 -7.56
CA VAL A 468 -3.78 -29.14 -6.95
C VAL A 468 -3.95 -28.45 -5.61
N VAL A 469 -2.90 -28.45 -4.78
CA VAL A 469 -2.91 -27.85 -3.45
C VAL A 469 -3.06 -26.33 -3.54
N ILE A 470 -2.29 -25.68 -4.41
CA ILE A 470 -2.32 -24.20 -4.57
C ILE A 470 -3.64 -23.74 -5.14
N VAL A 471 -4.14 -24.40 -6.18
CA VAL A 471 -5.43 -24.07 -6.78
C VAL A 471 -6.53 -24.24 -5.74
N SER A 472 -6.49 -25.30 -4.93
CA SER A 472 -7.45 -25.51 -3.85
C SER A 472 -7.37 -24.42 -2.78
N ALA A 473 -6.16 -24.09 -2.31
CA ALA A 473 -5.95 -23.04 -1.30
C ALA A 473 -6.39 -21.66 -1.82
N ALA A 474 -5.99 -21.30 -3.03
CA ALA A 474 -6.38 -20.06 -3.69
C ALA A 474 -7.89 -20.00 -3.93
N ALA A 475 -8.52 -21.10 -4.33
CA ALA A 475 -9.97 -21.19 -4.48
C ALA A 475 -10.70 -21.00 -3.14
N ILE A 476 -10.23 -21.64 -2.06
CA ILE A 476 -10.82 -21.48 -0.72
C ILE A 476 -10.73 -20.02 -0.26
N ILE A 477 -9.55 -19.39 -0.38
CA ILE A 477 -9.36 -17.98 0.01
C ILE A 477 -10.25 -17.07 -0.85
N THR A 478 -10.35 -17.35 -2.16
CA THR A 478 -11.21 -16.57 -3.07
C THR A 478 -12.69 -16.75 -2.73
N LEU A 479 -13.13 -17.97 -2.41
CA LEU A 479 -14.50 -18.25 -1.97
C LEU A 479 -14.82 -17.55 -0.63
N LEU A 480 -13.86 -17.52 0.31
CA LEU A 480 -13.99 -16.77 1.55
C LEU A 480 -14.14 -15.27 1.27
N GLN A 481 -13.33 -14.72 0.37
CA GLN A 481 -13.45 -13.31 -0.04
C GLN A 481 -14.82 -13.01 -0.65
N LEU A 482 -15.33 -13.88 -1.52
CA LEU A 482 -16.66 -13.74 -2.12
C LEU A 482 -17.76 -13.81 -1.06
N TYR A 483 -17.67 -14.76 -0.13
CA TYR A 483 -18.60 -14.91 0.98
C TYR A 483 -18.69 -13.64 1.83
N ILE A 484 -17.56 -13.02 2.15
CA ILE A 484 -17.50 -11.78 2.94
C ILE A 484 -17.99 -10.59 2.12
N ALA A 485 -17.54 -10.46 0.87
CA ALA A 485 -17.92 -9.38 -0.03
C ALA A 485 -19.43 -9.34 -0.28
N TRP A 486 -20.10 -10.49 -0.30
CA TRP A 486 -21.54 -10.61 -0.53
C TRP A 486 -22.36 -10.74 0.76
N GLY A 487 -21.73 -10.73 1.94
CA GLY A 487 -22.45 -10.86 3.22
C GLY A 487 -23.11 -12.24 3.41
N GLY A 488 -22.55 -13.29 2.78
CA GLY A 488 -23.09 -14.64 2.79
C GLY A 488 -23.43 -15.15 1.38
N MET A 489 -24.52 -15.90 1.24
CA MET A 489 -25.01 -16.48 -0.04
C MET A 489 -26.06 -15.59 -0.75
N GLN A 490 -26.13 -14.28 -0.46
CA GLN A 490 -27.08 -13.39 -1.13
C GLN A 490 -26.67 -13.15 -2.59
N LYS A 491 -27.65 -13.15 -3.51
CA LYS A 491 -27.42 -13.07 -4.95
C LYS A 491 -26.83 -11.71 -5.37
N PRO A 492 -25.81 -11.67 -6.24
CA PRO A 492 -25.32 -10.43 -6.83
C PRO A 492 -26.36 -9.91 -7.84
N GLY A 493 -26.95 -8.73 -7.61
CA GLY A 493 -27.86 -8.13 -8.58
C GLY A 493 -28.69 -6.95 -8.12
N GLU A 494 -28.92 -6.77 -6.82
CA GLU A 494 -29.56 -5.55 -6.33
C GLU A 494 -28.51 -4.44 -6.21
N ALA A 495 -28.78 -3.28 -6.83
CA ALA A 495 -27.98 -2.08 -6.67
C ALA A 495 -27.68 -1.90 -5.17
N LEU A 496 -26.39 -1.78 -4.79
CA LEU A 496 -25.97 -1.66 -3.41
C LEU A 496 -26.88 -0.63 -2.73
N PRO A 497 -27.79 -1.06 -1.83
CA PRO A 497 -28.63 -0.12 -1.13
C PRO A 497 -27.68 0.82 -0.41
N ARG A 498 -27.94 2.13 -0.48
CA ARG A 498 -27.32 3.00 0.53
C ARG A 498 -27.82 2.46 1.87
N PRO A 499 -26.95 2.22 2.85
CA PRO A 499 -27.42 1.82 4.17
C PRO A 499 -28.49 2.82 4.61
N ASP A 500 -29.58 2.34 5.19
CA ASP A 500 -30.58 3.21 5.80
C ASP A 500 -29.92 3.87 7.03
N LEU A 501 -29.27 4.99 6.78
CA LEU A 501 -28.48 5.73 7.75
C LEU A 501 -29.43 6.63 8.55
N LEU A 502 -29.95 6.10 9.66
CA LEU A 502 -30.65 6.90 10.67
C LEU A 502 -29.64 7.59 11.58
N PRO A 503 -29.61 8.94 11.67
CA PRO A 503 -28.65 9.70 12.48
C PRO A 503 -28.48 9.13 13.90
N GLY A 504 -27.23 8.91 14.31
CA GLY A 504 -26.89 8.40 15.65
C GLY A 504 -26.89 6.88 15.81
N GLN A 505 -27.28 6.08 14.80
CA GLN A 505 -27.11 4.63 14.83
C GLN A 505 -25.80 4.21 14.15
N PRO A 506 -25.09 3.19 14.68
CA PRO A 506 -23.94 2.62 14.00
C PRO A 506 -24.41 2.00 12.67
N PRO A 507 -23.72 2.26 11.55
CA PRO A 507 -24.10 1.69 10.27
C PRO A 507 -24.03 0.17 10.36
N GLN A 508 -25.11 -0.50 9.95
CA GLN A 508 -25.14 -1.94 9.77
C GLN A 508 -25.02 -2.20 8.28
N TYR A 509 -23.95 -2.88 7.89
CA TYR A 509 -23.70 -3.23 6.49
C TYR A 509 -24.23 -4.63 6.24
N GLY A 510 -25.01 -4.80 5.19
CA GLY A 510 -25.47 -6.12 4.75
C GLY A 510 -24.33 -6.95 4.17
N ASN A 511 -23.32 -6.30 3.59
CA ASN A 511 -22.17 -6.97 2.99
C ASN A 511 -20.90 -6.10 3.02
N GLY A 512 -19.76 -6.72 2.70
CA GLY A 512 -18.47 -6.03 2.70
C GLY A 512 -18.34 -4.95 1.63
N LEU A 513 -19.00 -5.08 0.47
CA LEU A 513 -18.98 -4.07 -0.58
C LEU A 513 -19.68 -2.77 -0.13
N GLU A 514 -20.86 -2.87 0.45
CA GLU A 514 -21.60 -1.73 1.02
C GLU A 514 -20.74 -0.98 2.05
N ARG A 515 -20.07 -1.73 2.93
CA ARG A 515 -19.09 -1.17 3.88
C ARG A 515 -18.00 -0.38 3.15
N SER A 516 -17.38 -0.96 2.11
CA SER A 516 -16.28 -0.29 1.40
C SER A 516 -16.69 1.02 0.74
N PHE A 517 -17.88 1.07 0.12
CA PHE A 517 -18.40 2.29 -0.51
C PHE A 517 -18.74 3.37 0.52
N ASP A 518 -19.32 2.98 1.65
CA ASP A 518 -19.61 3.92 2.74
C ASP A 518 -18.33 4.42 3.41
N GLU A 519 -17.32 3.57 3.62
CA GLU A 519 -16.01 3.97 4.16
C GLU A 519 -15.26 4.93 3.22
N ALA A 520 -15.35 4.76 1.90
CA ALA A 520 -14.81 5.70 0.91
C ALA A 520 -15.54 7.06 0.98
N ARG A 521 -16.87 7.04 1.07
CA ARG A 521 -17.70 8.24 1.27
C ARG A 521 -17.32 8.96 2.57
N GLN A 522 -17.22 8.25 3.69
CA GLN A 522 -16.89 8.81 4.99
C GLN A 522 -15.53 9.53 4.98
N ARG A 523 -14.52 8.94 4.32
CA ARG A 523 -13.21 9.57 4.11
C ARG A 523 -13.31 10.83 3.26
N GLY A 524 -14.04 10.79 2.14
CA GLY A 524 -14.22 11.98 1.29
C GLY A 524 -14.87 13.16 2.01
N ILE A 525 -15.83 12.92 2.91
CA ILE A 525 -16.43 13.99 3.73
C ILE A 525 -15.47 14.44 4.85
N ALA A 526 -14.77 13.52 5.51
CA ALA A 526 -13.81 13.87 6.55
C ALA A 526 -12.70 14.79 6.02
N ASP A 527 -12.11 14.44 4.87
CA ASP A 527 -11.06 15.23 4.23
C ASP A 527 -11.58 16.60 3.78
N LEU A 528 -12.80 16.66 3.22
CA LEU A 528 -13.47 17.93 2.90
C LEU A 528 -13.64 18.84 4.13
N VAL A 529 -13.98 18.27 5.29
CA VAL A 529 -14.14 19.06 6.52
C VAL A 529 -12.82 19.60 7.01
N GLU A 530 -11.76 18.79 6.98
CA GLU A 530 -10.41 19.25 7.35
C GLU A 530 -9.89 20.31 6.38
N GLU A 531 -10.15 20.18 5.08
CA GLU A 531 -9.87 21.21 4.06
C GLU A 531 -10.59 22.52 4.43
N LEU A 532 -11.89 22.46 4.73
CA LEU A 532 -12.68 23.64 5.12
C LEU A 532 -12.22 24.28 6.44
N ILE A 533 -11.73 23.48 7.39
CA ILE A 533 -11.13 23.99 8.65
C ILE A 533 -9.82 24.69 8.34
N HIS A 534 -8.95 24.08 7.54
CA HIS A 534 -7.62 24.59 7.21
C HIS A 534 -7.67 25.89 6.40
N GLU A 535 -8.59 25.98 5.45
CA GLU A 535 -8.85 27.20 4.67
C GLU A 535 -9.52 28.32 5.49
N GLY A 536 -9.96 28.03 6.73
CA GLY A 536 -10.66 28.99 7.57
C GLY A 536 -12.12 29.25 7.17
N ALA A 537 -12.68 28.48 6.22
CA ALA A 537 -14.05 28.66 5.73
C ALA A 537 -15.10 28.47 6.84
N LEU A 538 -14.78 27.68 7.88
CA LEU A 538 -15.67 27.42 9.01
C LEU A 538 -15.50 28.40 10.18
N VAL A 539 -14.52 29.31 10.12
CA VAL A 539 -14.27 30.32 11.18
C VAL A 539 -15.48 31.24 11.36
N LYS A 540 -16.28 31.47 10.30
CA LYS A 540 -17.51 32.27 10.35
C LYS A 540 -18.53 31.77 11.39
N PHE A 541 -18.48 30.49 11.75
CA PHE A 541 -19.37 29.90 12.75
C PHE A 541 -18.89 30.14 14.18
N ASN A 542 -17.66 30.59 14.42
CA ASN A 542 -17.10 30.80 15.77
C ASN A 542 -17.34 29.61 16.72
N VAL A 543 -17.12 28.39 16.20
CA VAL A 543 -17.20 27.14 16.96
C VAL A 543 -15.87 26.41 16.80
N GLU A 544 -15.38 25.79 17.88
CA GLU A 544 -14.16 25.00 17.83
C GLU A 544 -14.25 23.82 16.84
N PRO A 545 -13.17 23.49 16.10
CA PRO A 545 -13.16 22.44 15.08
C PRO A 545 -13.69 21.07 15.56
N HIS A 546 -13.38 20.69 16.80
CA HIS A 546 -13.79 19.39 17.35
C HIS A 546 -15.32 19.22 17.43
N ARG A 547 -16.07 20.33 17.58
CA ARG A 547 -17.55 20.29 17.62
C ARG A 547 -18.16 20.23 16.24
N ILE A 548 -17.50 20.83 15.25
CA ILE A 548 -17.85 20.68 13.84
C ILE A 548 -17.68 19.22 13.43
N ARG A 549 -16.53 18.61 13.75
CA ARG A 549 -16.29 17.17 13.51
C ARG A 549 -17.35 16.29 14.17
N ARG A 550 -17.80 16.65 15.38
CA ARG A 550 -18.87 15.92 16.08
C ARG A 550 -20.23 16.09 15.39
N LEU A 551 -20.58 17.30 14.96
CA LEU A 551 -21.81 17.58 14.20
C LEU A 551 -21.83 16.76 12.91
N VAL A 552 -20.80 16.94 12.07
CA VAL A 552 -20.71 16.26 10.76
C VAL A 552 -20.57 14.75 10.96
N GLY A 553 -19.84 14.31 11.98
CA GLY A 553 -19.73 12.90 12.33
C GLY A 553 -21.07 12.27 12.66
N TYR A 554 -21.96 13.01 13.34
CA TYR A 554 -23.31 12.57 13.64
C TYR A 554 -24.23 12.60 12.41
N THR A 555 -24.23 13.69 11.63
CA THR A 555 -25.17 13.86 10.50
C THR A 555 -24.80 13.03 9.28
N HIS A 556 -23.51 12.78 9.05
CA HIS A 556 -23.01 11.99 7.92
C HIS A 556 -22.44 10.62 8.31
N HIS A 557 -22.64 10.18 9.56
CA HIS A 557 -22.19 8.86 10.03
C HIS A 557 -20.70 8.60 9.85
N ILE A 558 -19.86 9.59 10.17
CA ILE A 558 -18.41 9.44 10.01
C ILE A 558 -17.84 8.81 11.27
N SER A 559 -17.28 7.61 11.11
CA SER A 559 -16.64 6.88 12.21
C SER A 559 -15.49 7.69 12.82
N PRO A 560 -15.34 7.69 14.16
CA PRO A 560 -14.26 8.38 14.87
C PRO A 560 -12.85 8.11 14.32
N GLN A 561 -12.64 6.91 13.78
CA GLN A 561 -11.34 6.49 13.24
C GLN A 561 -10.86 7.36 12.07
N PHE A 562 -11.78 7.90 11.25
CA PHE A 562 -11.42 8.72 10.09
C PHE A 562 -10.98 10.13 10.49
N TRP A 563 -11.52 10.66 11.60
CA TRP A 563 -11.04 11.93 12.18
C TRP A 563 -9.67 11.79 12.85
N ASN A 564 -9.40 10.64 13.46
CA ASN A 564 -8.16 10.40 14.20
C ASN A 564 -6.93 10.24 13.29
N GLN A 565 -7.13 9.90 12.01
CA GLN A 565 -6.05 9.86 11.02
C GLN A 565 -5.35 11.23 10.86
N HIS A 566 -6.03 12.33 11.22
CA HIS A 566 -5.53 13.70 11.07
C HIS A 566 -5.06 14.36 12.39
N ASN A 567 -5.29 13.74 13.56
CA ASN A 567 -5.07 14.36 14.87
C ASN A 567 -3.89 13.76 15.68
N GLY A 568 -2.98 13.01 15.04
CA GLY A 568 -1.81 12.44 15.72
C GLY A 568 -0.75 13.51 16.06
N PRO A 569 -0.16 13.56 17.28
CA PRO A 569 0.85 14.56 17.68
C PRO A 569 2.20 14.47 16.95
N LEU A 570 2.29 13.66 15.90
CA LEU A 570 3.46 13.38 15.08
C LEU A 570 3.13 13.29 13.58
N SER A 571 1.94 13.73 13.15
CA SER A 571 1.68 13.97 11.73
C SER A 571 2.41 15.24 11.33
N LEU A 572 3.67 15.09 10.92
CA LEU A 572 4.34 16.09 10.10
C LEU A 572 3.41 16.45 8.92
N PRO A 573 3.50 17.65 8.33
CA PRO A 573 2.69 18.11 7.19
C PRO A 573 2.91 17.33 5.88
N HIS A 574 3.32 16.07 5.95
CA HIS A 574 3.78 15.23 4.85
C HIS A 574 2.91 13.99 4.64
N ASP A 575 1.83 13.82 5.41
CA ASP A 575 0.75 12.88 5.09
C ASP A 575 -0.27 13.53 4.09
N ASP A 576 0.23 14.19 3.04
CA ASP A 576 -0.48 14.43 1.76
C ASP A 576 -0.69 13.09 1.01
N ASN A 577 -1.02 12.04 1.75
CA ASN A 577 -1.63 10.85 1.21
C ASN A 577 -3.11 11.20 0.99
N ASP A 578 -3.38 11.94 -0.09
CA ASP A 578 -4.54 11.62 -0.94
C ASP A 578 -4.37 10.13 -1.29
N SER A 579 -4.72 9.24 -0.37
CA SER A 579 -4.54 7.81 -0.57
C SER A 579 -5.63 7.41 -1.54
N ALA A 580 -5.28 7.49 -2.82
CA ALA A 580 -6.16 7.08 -3.90
C ALA A 580 -6.83 5.75 -3.52
N GLU A 581 -8.14 5.72 -3.66
CA GLU A 581 -8.93 4.55 -3.35
C GLU A 581 -8.46 3.37 -4.21
N PRO A 582 -8.52 2.13 -3.67
CA PRO A 582 -7.93 0.96 -4.34
C PRO A 582 -8.67 0.58 -5.63
N SER A 583 -9.84 1.17 -5.91
CA SER A 583 -10.55 1.01 -7.17
C SER A 583 -11.12 2.34 -7.65
N VAL A 584 -11.33 2.45 -8.97
CA VAL A 584 -11.93 3.65 -9.57
C VAL A 584 -13.36 3.90 -9.08
N ALA A 585 -14.13 2.85 -8.80
CA ALA A 585 -15.49 2.99 -8.29
C ALA A 585 -15.51 3.58 -6.87
N LEU A 586 -14.60 3.14 -6.02
CA LEU A 586 -14.43 3.72 -4.68
C LEU A 586 -13.87 5.14 -4.77
N GLN A 587 -12.92 5.41 -5.68
CA GLN A 587 -12.39 6.77 -5.90
C GLN A 587 -13.51 7.72 -6.32
N GLN A 588 -14.41 7.27 -7.20
CA GLN A 588 -15.56 8.07 -7.59
C GLN A 588 -16.50 8.35 -6.40
N ALA A 589 -16.75 7.36 -5.53
CA ALA A 589 -17.56 7.57 -4.32
C ALA A 589 -16.89 8.56 -3.34
N TYR A 590 -15.57 8.51 -3.21
CA TYR A 590 -14.76 9.47 -2.45
C TYR A 590 -14.83 10.87 -3.07
N ASP A 591 -14.59 11.01 -4.37
CA ASP A 591 -14.59 12.28 -5.11
C ASP A 591 -15.99 12.93 -5.09
N ASP A 592 -17.04 12.13 -5.30
CA ASP A 592 -18.44 12.56 -5.24
C ASP A 592 -18.80 13.05 -3.83
N ALA A 593 -18.21 12.47 -2.77
CA ALA A 593 -18.41 12.92 -1.40
C ALA A 593 -17.62 14.20 -1.09
N ARG A 594 -16.36 14.28 -1.51
CA ARG A 594 -15.49 15.46 -1.39
C ARG A 594 -16.02 16.65 -2.19
N GLY A 595 -16.70 16.41 -3.31
CA GLY A 595 -17.34 17.42 -4.16
C GLY A 595 -18.55 18.12 -3.54
N ARG A 596 -19.09 17.64 -2.41
CA ARG A 596 -20.30 18.18 -1.76
C ARG A 596 -20.07 19.41 -0.88
N ARG A 597 -19.00 20.15 -1.16
CA ARG A 597 -18.59 21.34 -0.40
C ARG A 597 -19.72 22.32 -0.10
N LYS A 598 -20.54 22.66 -1.09
CA LYS A 598 -21.65 23.61 -0.93
C LYS A 598 -22.79 23.06 -0.06
N GLU A 599 -23.11 21.77 -0.23
CA GLU A 599 -24.17 21.11 0.53
C GLU A 599 -23.78 21.03 2.01
N LEU A 600 -22.55 20.59 2.29
CA LEU A 600 -22.03 20.47 3.65
C LEU A 600 -21.95 21.81 4.38
N LEU A 601 -21.44 22.85 3.71
CA LEU A 601 -21.38 24.19 4.29
C LEU A 601 -22.77 24.74 4.62
N LYS A 602 -23.74 24.52 3.73
CA LYS A 602 -25.13 24.91 3.95
C LYS A 602 -25.74 24.16 5.14
N GLU A 603 -25.51 22.86 5.25
CA GLU A 603 -26.01 22.06 6.38
C GLU A 603 -25.46 22.55 7.73
N ILE A 604 -24.15 22.82 7.81
CA ILE A 604 -23.53 23.40 9.02
C ILE A 604 -24.13 24.77 9.33
N GLU A 605 -24.40 25.57 8.30
CA GLU A 605 -25.02 26.89 8.42
C GLU A 605 -26.46 26.80 8.94
N ASP A 606 -27.26 25.84 8.45
CA ASP A 606 -28.61 25.57 8.94
C ASP A 606 -28.62 25.21 10.44
N TYR A 607 -27.70 24.38 10.90
CA TYR A 607 -27.56 24.07 12.34
C TYR A 607 -27.04 25.27 13.16
N SER A 608 -26.26 26.16 12.53
CA SER A 608 -25.82 27.40 13.16
C SER A 608 -26.99 28.36 13.34
N HIS A 609 -27.81 28.52 12.30
CA HIS A 609 -29.05 29.28 12.33
C HIS A 609 -30.00 28.73 13.38
N TYR A 610 -30.17 27.41 13.45
CA TYR A 610 -31.00 26.76 14.47
C TYR A 610 -30.61 27.20 15.91
N GLY A 611 -29.31 27.24 16.23
CA GLY A 611 -28.84 27.70 17.54
C GLY A 611 -29.17 29.17 17.83
N ILE A 612 -28.97 30.05 16.85
CA ILE A 612 -29.24 31.48 16.96
C ILE A 612 -30.76 31.76 17.04
N PHE A 613 -31.56 31.09 16.21
CA PHE A 613 -33.02 31.20 16.21
C PHE A 613 -33.61 30.70 17.53
N THR A 614 -33.05 29.64 18.11
CA THR A 614 -33.42 29.18 19.46
C THR A 614 -33.21 30.29 20.50
N PHE A 615 -32.14 31.08 20.38
CA PHE A 615 -31.90 32.22 21.25
C PHE A 615 -32.96 33.31 21.05
N ILE A 616 -33.22 33.71 19.79
CA ILE A 616 -34.22 34.73 19.46
C ILE A 616 -35.61 34.34 19.97
N GLU A 617 -36.07 33.12 19.65
CA GLU A 617 -37.39 32.64 20.05
C GLU A 617 -37.54 32.60 21.58
N LYS A 618 -36.50 32.23 22.33
CA LYS A 618 -36.60 32.14 23.80
C LYS A 618 -36.43 33.47 24.52
N TYR A 619 -35.73 34.44 23.93
CA TYR A 619 -35.35 35.68 24.63
C TYR A 619 -36.13 36.91 24.18
N HIS A 620 -36.70 36.95 22.97
CA HIS A 620 -37.37 38.15 22.45
C HIS A 620 -38.44 38.71 23.40
N ILE A 621 -39.14 37.84 24.15
CA ILE A 621 -40.22 38.22 25.06
C ILE A 621 -39.81 39.25 26.12
N ASN A 622 -38.52 39.28 26.50
CA ASN A 622 -38.01 40.23 27.48
C ASN A 622 -38.07 41.70 27.01
N TRP A 623 -38.27 41.93 25.72
CA TRP A 623 -38.28 43.27 25.11
C TRP A 623 -39.59 43.60 24.38
N VAL A 624 -40.57 42.69 24.42
CA VAL A 624 -41.93 42.94 23.93
C VAL A 624 -42.67 43.76 24.98
N ASN A 625 -43.28 44.87 24.58
CA ASN A 625 -44.07 45.73 25.47
C ASN A 625 -45.25 46.36 24.71
N GLN A 626 -45.96 47.30 25.34
CA GLN A 626 -47.13 47.95 24.71
C GLN A 626 -46.77 48.77 23.45
N ASN A 627 -45.51 49.19 23.32
CA ASN A 627 -45.03 50.02 22.21
C ASN A 627 -44.33 49.19 21.12
N ARG A 628 -44.06 47.89 21.35
CA ARG A 628 -43.32 47.03 20.43
C ARG A 628 -43.91 45.64 20.35
N SER A 629 -44.23 45.26 19.13
CA SER A 629 -44.67 43.91 18.81
C SER A 629 -43.51 42.90 18.86
N LYS A 630 -43.88 41.63 19.01
CA LYS A 630 -42.95 40.50 18.89
C LYS A 630 -42.13 40.57 17.60
N GLU A 631 -42.80 40.84 16.48
CA GLU A 631 -42.18 40.85 15.16
C GLU A 631 -41.11 41.95 15.02
N GLU A 632 -41.36 43.13 15.57
CA GLU A 632 -40.38 44.23 15.54
C GLU A 632 -39.11 43.89 16.34
N VAL A 633 -39.27 43.28 17.51
CA VAL A 633 -38.15 42.84 18.36
C VAL A 633 -37.34 41.75 17.65
N GLU A 634 -38.00 40.73 17.10
CA GLU A 634 -37.33 39.63 16.39
C GLU A 634 -36.58 40.14 15.15
N LYS A 635 -37.17 41.07 14.37
CA LYS A 635 -36.50 41.68 13.20
C LYS A 635 -35.23 42.43 13.59
N VAL A 636 -35.27 43.15 14.71
CA VAL A 636 -34.08 43.84 15.25
C VAL A 636 -33.01 42.84 15.69
N MET A 637 -33.40 41.77 16.40
CA MET A 637 -32.48 40.70 16.81
C MET A 637 -31.81 40.03 15.61
N VAL A 638 -32.58 39.67 14.59
CA VAL A 638 -32.06 39.08 13.35
C VAL A 638 -31.05 40.01 12.68
N ARG A 639 -31.40 41.29 12.49
CA ARG A 639 -30.52 42.25 11.82
C ARG A 639 -29.18 42.42 12.54
N ALA A 640 -29.20 42.38 13.87
CA ALA A 640 -28.01 42.53 14.69
C ALA A 640 -27.13 41.27 14.67
N LEU A 641 -27.74 40.07 14.69
CA LEU A 641 -27.02 38.80 14.74
C LEU A 641 -26.59 38.28 13.35
N PHE A 642 -27.23 38.78 12.28
CA PHE A 642 -26.94 38.46 10.87
C PHE A 642 -26.69 39.72 10.04
N PRO A 643 -25.64 40.51 10.34
CA PRO A 643 -25.41 41.81 9.71
C PRO A 643 -25.12 41.72 8.21
N ASN A 644 -24.60 40.59 7.74
CA ASN A 644 -24.13 40.40 6.37
C ASN A 644 -25.09 39.55 5.51
N THR A 645 -26.23 39.13 6.05
CA THR A 645 -27.18 38.29 5.32
C THR A 645 -28.43 39.11 4.98
N PRO A 646 -28.99 38.99 3.76
CA PRO A 646 -30.20 39.72 3.39
C PRO A 646 -31.34 39.47 4.38
N MET A 647 -31.96 40.56 4.84
CA MET A 647 -32.99 40.50 5.88
C MET A 647 -34.17 39.62 5.47
N ASP A 648 -34.60 39.71 4.21
CA ASP A 648 -35.76 38.97 3.70
C ASP A 648 -35.53 37.45 3.71
N GLU A 649 -34.28 37.02 3.52
CA GLU A 649 -33.88 35.60 3.50
C GLU A 649 -33.91 35.02 4.91
N ILE A 650 -33.17 35.61 5.85
CA ILE A 650 -33.09 35.10 7.23
C ILE A 650 -34.42 35.29 7.97
N TRP A 651 -35.16 36.34 7.66
CA TRP A 651 -36.51 36.51 8.20
C TRP A 651 -37.43 35.38 7.77
N ALA A 652 -37.41 34.99 6.49
CA ALA A 652 -38.20 33.86 6.00
C ALA A 652 -37.80 32.54 6.70
N ASP A 653 -36.51 32.32 6.94
CA ASP A 653 -36.02 31.14 7.65
C ASP A 653 -36.42 31.12 9.12
N LEU A 654 -36.31 32.25 9.84
CA LEU A 654 -36.80 32.37 11.22
C LEU A 654 -38.32 32.12 11.29
N ARG A 655 -39.10 32.56 10.30
CA ARG A 655 -40.55 32.30 10.27
C ARG A 655 -40.90 30.83 10.03
N ARG A 656 -39.99 30.05 9.43
CA ARG A 656 -40.13 28.60 9.24
C ARG A 656 -39.57 27.80 10.41
N TYR A 657 -38.75 28.43 11.25
CA TYR A 657 -38.12 27.80 12.40
C TYR A 657 -39.17 27.25 13.38
N GLN A 658 -38.92 26.02 13.85
CA GLN A 658 -39.67 25.40 14.93
C GLN A 658 -38.67 24.78 15.91
N TRP A 659 -38.85 25.06 17.20
CA TRP A 659 -38.03 24.42 18.22
C TRP A 659 -38.39 22.94 18.34
N ILE A 660 -37.44 22.09 17.96
CA ILE A 660 -37.53 20.63 18.09
C ILE A 660 -36.32 20.17 18.89
N LYS A 661 -36.51 19.33 19.91
CA LYS A 661 -35.39 18.81 20.70
C LYS A 661 -34.41 18.05 19.79
N GLN A 662 -33.20 18.60 19.64
CA GLN A 662 -32.12 17.99 18.88
C GLN A 662 -31.37 16.94 19.71
N PRO A 663 -30.77 15.91 19.07
CA PRO A 663 -29.78 15.03 19.69
C PRO A 663 -28.64 15.81 20.35
N GLU A 664 -27.99 15.26 21.38
CA GLU A 664 -26.97 15.99 22.15
C GLU A 664 -25.75 16.34 21.28
N GLU A 665 -25.38 15.48 20.33
CA GLU A 665 -24.28 15.67 19.39
C GLU A 665 -24.49 16.90 18.50
N ILE A 666 -25.72 17.10 18.01
CA ILE A 666 -26.13 18.28 17.24
C ILE A 666 -26.24 19.48 18.18
N TRP A 667 -26.89 19.29 19.32
CA TRP A 667 -27.19 20.38 20.26
C TRP A 667 -25.92 20.99 20.84
N GLN A 668 -24.81 20.26 21.00
CA GLN A 668 -23.55 20.84 21.46
C GLN A 668 -22.96 21.87 20.48
N PHE A 669 -23.18 21.71 19.18
CA PHE A 669 -22.83 22.71 18.18
C PHE A 669 -23.81 23.89 18.25
N CYS A 670 -25.11 23.63 18.20
CA CYS A 670 -26.15 24.66 18.25
C CYS A 670 -26.08 25.49 19.54
N ARG A 671 -25.72 24.87 20.68
CA ARG A 671 -25.59 25.52 21.99
C ARG A 671 -24.46 26.55 22.01
N GLU A 672 -23.35 26.32 21.30
CA GLU A 672 -22.30 27.33 21.19
C GLU A 672 -22.74 28.50 20.32
N ARG A 673 -23.47 28.25 19.23
CA ARG A 673 -24.07 29.34 18.43
C ARG A 673 -25.11 30.12 19.21
N TYR A 674 -25.90 29.44 20.03
CA TYR A 674 -26.80 30.05 21.01
C TYR A 674 -26.04 30.90 22.05
N ARG A 675 -24.95 30.38 22.63
CA ARG A 675 -24.13 31.10 23.61
C ARG A 675 -23.47 32.32 22.99
N TRP A 676 -22.89 32.16 21.81
CA TRP A 676 -22.35 33.25 21.03
C TRP A 676 -23.41 34.33 20.79
N ALA A 677 -24.61 33.97 20.33
CA ALA A 677 -25.70 34.94 20.16
C ALA A 677 -26.07 35.62 21.48
N LYS A 678 -26.11 34.85 22.58
CA LYS A 678 -26.32 35.36 23.95
C LYS A 678 -25.18 36.23 24.46
N ASP A 679 -23.94 36.10 23.98
CA ASP A 679 -22.81 36.92 24.41
C ASP A 679 -22.69 38.18 23.54
N GLN A 680 -23.04 38.09 22.26
CA GLN A 680 -23.15 39.25 21.37
C GLN A 680 -24.34 40.13 21.76
N TRP A 681 -25.47 39.51 22.13
CA TRP A 681 -26.71 40.24 22.35
C TRP A 681 -26.64 41.27 23.48
N PRO A 682 -26.13 41.03 24.71
CA PRO A 682 -26.01 42.03 25.77
C PRO A 682 -25.25 43.30 25.34
N ASN A 683 -24.12 43.12 24.65
CA ASN A 683 -23.31 44.23 24.13
C ASN A 683 -24.08 45.08 23.10
N LEU A 684 -25.01 44.46 22.37
CA LEU A 684 -25.90 45.11 21.41
C LEU A 684 -27.20 45.60 22.08
N SER A 685 -27.72 44.86 23.07
CA SER A 685 -29.01 45.05 23.68
C SER A 685 -28.99 46.22 24.62
N ASP A 686 -27.88 46.55 25.28
CA ASP A 686 -27.80 47.78 26.06
C ASP A 686 -27.95 49.01 25.16
N ARG A 687 -27.34 48.98 23.96
CA ARG A 687 -27.50 50.05 22.96
C ARG A 687 -28.92 50.08 22.40
N VAL A 688 -29.46 48.93 22.03
CA VAL A 688 -30.82 48.80 21.49
C VAL A 688 -31.87 49.17 22.54
N THR A 689 -31.74 48.70 23.78
CA THR A 689 -32.62 49.02 24.91
C THR A 689 -32.51 50.50 25.28
N THR A 690 -31.33 51.11 25.18
CA THR A 690 -31.17 52.56 25.35
C THR A 690 -31.92 53.34 24.28
N ILE A 691 -31.75 53.00 23.00
CA ILE A 691 -32.50 53.61 21.88
C ILE A 691 -34.00 53.46 22.11
N TRP A 692 -34.42 52.24 22.44
CA TRP A 692 -35.79 51.89 22.76
C TRP A 692 -36.36 52.68 23.93
N THR A 693 -35.59 52.85 25.01
CA THR A 693 -35.99 53.66 26.16
C THR A 693 -36.13 55.14 25.76
N LEU A 694 -35.20 55.67 24.97
CA LEU A 694 -35.26 57.04 24.48
C LEU A 694 -36.44 57.26 23.52
N GLN A 695 -36.78 56.27 22.67
CA GLN A 695 -37.98 56.28 21.83
C GLN A 695 -39.25 56.22 22.67
N ASP A 696 -39.32 55.37 23.70
CA ASP A 696 -40.47 55.26 24.61
C ASP A 696 -40.70 56.55 25.42
N LEU A 697 -39.62 57.25 25.77
CA LEU A 697 -39.66 58.55 26.45
C LEU A 697 -39.91 59.72 25.50
N GLY A 698 -40.06 59.47 24.20
CA GLY A 698 -40.30 60.51 23.18
C GLY A 698 -39.09 61.42 22.92
N MET A 699 -37.88 61.00 23.28
CA MET A 699 -36.64 61.78 23.11
C MET A 699 -36.00 61.61 21.73
N ILE A 700 -36.41 60.60 20.95
CA ILE A 700 -35.97 60.39 19.57
C ILE A 700 -37.22 60.39 18.67
N GLU A 701 -37.23 61.27 17.67
CA GLU A 701 -38.35 61.41 16.72
C GLU A 701 -38.43 60.25 15.71
N GLU A 702 -37.28 59.66 15.35
CA GLU A 702 -37.24 58.49 14.46
C GLU A 702 -37.79 57.27 15.19
N LYS A 703 -38.93 56.77 14.71
CA LYS A 703 -39.62 55.61 15.30
C LYS A 703 -39.10 54.29 14.73
N ASP A 704 -38.45 54.31 13.57
CA ASP A 704 -37.86 53.10 12.98
C ASP A 704 -36.54 52.77 13.66
N THR A 705 -36.60 51.94 14.72
CA THR A 705 -35.41 51.45 15.44
C THR A 705 -34.39 50.81 14.48
N SER A 706 -34.85 50.22 13.37
CA SER A 706 -34.02 49.54 12.39
C SER A 706 -33.08 50.50 11.65
N LYS A 707 -33.51 51.75 11.40
CA LYS A 707 -32.66 52.79 10.79
C LYS A 707 -31.61 53.31 11.77
N ILE A 708 -31.99 53.46 13.04
CA ILE A 708 -31.09 53.93 14.09
C ILE A 708 -30.00 52.88 14.36
N LEU A 709 -30.37 51.60 14.40
CA LEU A 709 -29.42 50.48 14.50
C LEU A 709 -28.44 50.45 13.33
N ALA A 710 -28.92 50.61 12.09
CA ALA A 710 -28.05 50.67 10.92
C ALA A 710 -27.07 51.85 11.00
N ALA A 711 -27.53 53.02 11.44
CA ALA A 711 -26.67 54.18 11.64
C ALA A 711 -25.60 53.92 12.72
N ILE A 712 -25.95 53.30 13.84
CA ILE A 712 -25.02 52.99 14.94
C ILE A 712 -24.03 51.90 14.56
N MET A 713 -24.46 50.89 13.81
CA MET A 713 -23.56 49.86 13.30
C MET A 713 -22.54 50.42 12.29
N ASN A 714 -22.94 51.40 11.47
CA ASN A 714 -22.05 52.06 10.50
C ASN A 714 -21.02 53.00 11.15
N VAL A 715 -21.23 53.48 12.38
CA VAL A 715 -20.25 54.33 13.11
C VAL A 715 -18.99 53.54 13.50
N ASN A 716 -19.05 52.20 13.49
CA ASN A 716 -17.96 51.31 13.85
C ASN A 716 -17.18 50.72 12.66
N GLU A 717 -17.48 51.10 11.41
CA GLU A 717 -16.55 50.79 10.30
C GLU A 717 -15.30 51.68 10.44
N PRO A 718 -14.08 51.12 10.48
CA PRO A 718 -12.88 51.94 10.41
C PRO A 718 -12.94 52.74 9.10
N PRO A 719 -12.50 54.01 9.10
CA PRO A 719 -12.54 54.82 7.89
C PRO A 719 -11.83 54.07 6.77
N THR A 720 -12.50 53.91 5.63
CA THR A 720 -11.92 53.37 4.40
C THR A 720 -10.57 54.04 4.17
N ALA A 721 -9.51 53.24 4.02
CA ALA A 721 -8.18 53.76 3.75
C ALA A 721 -8.25 54.73 2.56
N SER A 722 -7.78 55.95 2.80
CA SER A 722 -7.55 56.96 1.78
C SER A 722 -6.71 56.37 0.65
N PRO A 723 -6.98 56.66 -0.63
CA PRO A 723 -6.14 56.22 -1.75
C PRO A 723 -4.74 56.89 -1.77
N PHE A 724 -4.43 57.69 -0.75
CA PHE A 724 -3.09 58.15 -0.42
C PHE A 724 -2.79 57.78 1.03
N GLY A 725 -2.03 56.70 1.22
CA GLY A 725 -1.61 56.18 2.52
C GLY A 725 -0.83 54.89 2.33
#